data_AF-A0A365N468-F1
#
_entry.id   AF-A0A365N468-F1
#
_cell.length_a   1.000
_cell.length_b   1.000
_cell.length_c   1.000
_cell.angle_alpha   90.00
_cell.angle_beta   90.00
_cell.angle_gamma   90.00
#
_symmetry.space_group_name_H-M   'P 1'
#
loop_
_entity.id
_entity.type
_entity.pdbx_description
1 polymer ?
#
loop_
_entity_poly.entity_id
_entity_poly.type
_entity_poly.pdbx_seq_one_letter_code
_entity_poly.pdbx_strand_id
1 'polypeptide(L)'
;MKMHLHFVFLFAVRFSVAAHIFVDRKGQDYNPGSAGKPVKSIQKAQELVRELIPSAQDDITVHLGPGTWVINEPIKFNSEDSGTNGLTVTWAGSDTVISGGHKIIDWTEGKNGIWSASVPKGTKSRNLYINGLAAQYARRRIHNRTDFEYTKIGMTWNSSDYDWIMNTPGIENGELRAINSFTDRVALIEKVSNRVLEMKRDIWANQLIGYDQIAEPFWDGGVWIQNVKALLTDGGQFYLDRNESTVYYKPLEGEDMATVSAYLGIQEVLMVVGGTYKEPIHDLHFEGIAFKHSTWLRPDTYGYIDQQTGGHMGNDSLWPNFEASRPHWWQMPSAIQVSAAYNITIESCTFRELGAGGIGVGNDKNAHVTGVGLGANNIHIDDNYFTQVMGNSITVGGIQANAHHPSQPQMLVSDIHASNNIFNNNSVLWSSTVPILFTYTQFSSITHNDVYNQPYSGICHGYGMAGEAMMKEGAQNEASRNITWFNNLGFTSGKYYAPNDWIPEQLTGLIDNWGKLGVKDNEVLDGFPNHSGRRNNTFLRNYLAPYINGTSLIAQRAAYRAGVTPSKRKGRPITNDPNIADAYLDVKVSDGHVVVNVTNFDDWDFRDVVFRISGRGITFTRNEIFSLDCMSLKELSVVTGLLFTAPT
;
A
#
# COMPACT_ATOMS: atom_id res chain seq x y z
N MET A 1 47.58 19.88 -62.93
CA MET A 1 46.16 19.59 -62.71
C MET A 1 46.05 18.90 -61.34
N LYS A 2 45.73 19.64 -60.27
CA LYS A 2 45.56 19.07 -58.92
C LYS A 2 44.06 18.84 -58.70
N MET A 3 43.67 17.58 -58.50
CA MET A 3 42.28 17.16 -58.34
C MET A 3 41.99 17.10 -56.83
N HIS A 4 41.13 17.99 -56.34
CA HIS A 4 40.72 18.01 -54.93
C HIS A 4 39.49 17.12 -54.74
N LEU A 5 39.69 15.95 -54.14
CA LEU A 5 38.63 15.03 -53.75
C LEU A 5 37.97 15.54 -52.46
N HIS A 6 36.72 16.01 -52.55
CA HIS A 6 35.92 16.39 -51.39
C HIS A 6 35.17 15.16 -50.88
N PHE A 7 35.54 14.69 -49.68
CA PHE A 7 34.76 13.69 -48.95
C PHE A 7 33.56 14.38 -48.30
N VAL A 8 32.36 14.04 -48.77
CA VAL A 8 31.09 14.41 -48.12
C VAL A 8 30.84 13.38 -47.03
N PHE A 9 31.01 13.77 -45.77
CA PHE A 9 30.52 12.99 -44.63
C PHE A 9 29.00 13.17 -44.54
N LEU A 10 28.24 12.18 -45.01
CA LEU A 10 26.82 12.06 -44.65
C LEU A 10 26.74 11.65 -43.17
N PHE A 11 26.40 12.60 -42.30
CA PHE A 11 25.87 12.28 -40.98
C PHE A 11 24.46 11.73 -41.16
N ALA A 12 24.31 10.41 -41.12
CA ALA A 12 23.01 9.79 -40.95
C ALA A 12 22.56 10.04 -39.50
N VAL A 13 21.72 11.04 -39.30
CA VAL A 13 20.95 11.18 -38.05
C VAL A 13 19.98 10.00 -38.02
N ARG A 14 20.31 8.96 -37.25
CA ARG A 14 19.35 7.90 -36.94
C ARG A 14 18.43 8.46 -35.87
N PHE A 15 17.17 8.69 -36.23
CA PHE A 15 16.11 8.83 -35.25
C PHE A 15 15.97 7.47 -34.58
N SER A 16 16.44 7.36 -33.34
CA SER A 16 16.06 6.24 -32.49
C SER A 16 14.59 6.46 -32.11
N VAL A 17 13.77 5.43 -32.32
CA VAL A 17 12.36 5.44 -31.99
C VAL A 17 12.23 4.58 -30.75
N ALA A 18 11.73 5.15 -29.66
CA ALA A 18 11.44 4.44 -28.43
C ALA A 18 10.70 3.12 -28.73
N ALA A 19 11.13 2.04 -28.07
CA ALA A 19 10.60 0.72 -28.37
C ALA A 19 9.29 0.51 -27.60
N HIS A 20 8.19 0.30 -28.32
CA HIS A 20 6.87 0.12 -27.71
C HIS A 20 6.33 -1.30 -27.92
N ILE A 21 5.88 -1.92 -26.82
CA ILE A 21 5.17 -3.20 -26.83
C ILE A 21 3.75 -2.97 -26.31
N PHE A 22 2.74 -3.48 -27.02
CA PHE A 22 1.34 -3.35 -26.66
C PHE A 22 0.77 -4.70 -26.25
N VAL A 23 0.10 -4.73 -25.09
CA VAL A 23 -0.53 -5.91 -24.50
C VAL A 23 -2.03 -5.66 -24.40
N ASP A 24 -2.86 -6.53 -24.96
CA ASP A 24 -4.32 -6.41 -24.89
C ASP A 24 -4.95 -7.78 -24.68
N ARG A 25 -5.97 -7.87 -23.81
CA ARG A 25 -6.68 -9.12 -23.48
C ARG A 25 -7.33 -9.78 -24.70
N LYS A 26 -7.58 -9.01 -25.77
CA LYS A 26 -8.10 -9.44 -27.07
C LYS A 26 -7.01 -9.73 -28.11
N GLY A 27 -5.75 -9.47 -27.78
CA GLY A 27 -4.57 -9.77 -28.60
C GLY A 27 -4.27 -11.26 -28.73
N GLN A 28 -3.11 -11.59 -29.31
CA GLN A 28 -2.64 -12.96 -29.51
C GLN A 28 -1.13 -13.04 -29.28
N ASP A 29 -0.62 -14.07 -28.60
CA ASP A 29 0.80 -14.15 -28.23
C ASP A 29 1.76 -14.48 -29.37
N TYR A 30 1.24 -14.83 -30.55
CA TYR A 30 2.04 -14.90 -31.78
C TYR A 30 2.15 -13.54 -32.49
N ASN A 31 1.47 -12.50 -32.00
CA ASN A 31 1.58 -11.16 -32.56
C ASN A 31 2.93 -10.51 -32.21
N PRO A 32 3.38 -9.54 -33.01
CA PRO A 32 4.65 -8.85 -32.76
C PRO A 32 4.61 -7.84 -31.61
N GLY A 33 3.46 -7.61 -30.97
CA GLY A 33 3.33 -6.62 -29.89
C GLY A 33 3.23 -5.17 -30.36
N SER A 34 2.85 -4.92 -31.62
CA SER A 34 2.61 -3.57 -32.12
C SER A 34 1.20 -3.07 -31.75
N ALA A 35 0.94 -1.77 -31.81
CA ALA A 35 -0.38 -1.21 -31.49
C ALA A 35 -1.53 -1.84 -32.29
N GLY A 36 -1.29 -2.16 -33.58
CA GLY A 36 -2.29 -2.81 -34.44
C GLY A 36 -2.37 -4.33 -34.27
N LYS A 37 -1.37 -4.96 -33.64
CA LYS A 37 -1.30 -6.40 -33.35
C LYS A 37 -0.66 -6.60 -31.97
N PRO A 38 -1.40 -6.33 -30.89
CA PRO A 38 -0.88 -6.46 -29.53
C PRO A 38 -0.74 -7.94 -29.14
N VAL A 39 0.20 -8.23 -28.24
CA VAL A 39 0.28 -9.55 -27.59
C VAL A 39 -0.83 -9.72 -26.57
N LYS A 40 -1.17 -10.97 -26.22
CA LYS A 40 -2.27 -11.26 -25.31
C LYS A 40 -1.84 -11.24 -23.85
N SER A 41 -0.65 -11.74 -23.53
CA SER A 41 -0.20 -11.97 -22.16
C SER A 41 0.96 -11.08 -21.74
N ILE A 42 1.00 -10.77 -20.45
CA ILE A 42 2.12 -10.07 -19.80
C ILE A 42 3.41 -10.88 -19.96
N GLN A 43 3.34 -12.20 -19.84
CA GLN A 43 4.50 -13.08 -20.02
C GLN A 43 5.09 -12.98 -21.43
N LYS A 44 4.26 -12.95 -22.48
CA LYS A 44 4.76 -12.75 -23.84
C LYS A 44 5.39 -11.37 -24.02
N ALA A 45 4.84 -10.34 -23.36
CA ALA A 45 5.44 -9.02 -23.37
C ALA A 45 6.82 -9.00 -22.68
N GLN A 46 7.01 -9.72 -21.57
CA GLN A 46 8.32 -9.88 -20.92
C GLN A 46 9.33 -10.55 -21.85
N GLU A 47 8.93 -11.60 -22.58
CA GLU A 47 9.80 -12.23 -23.58
C GLU A 47 10.24 -11.23 -24.66
N LEU A 48 9.32 -10.41 -25.18
CA LEU A 48 9.65 -9.38 -26.17
C LEU A 48 10.57 -8.30 -25.59
N VAL A 49 10.35 -7.88 -24.34
CA VAL A 49 11.27 -6.95 -23.64
C VAL A 49 12.68 -7.54 -23.60
N ARG A 50 12.82 -8.79 -23.17
CA ARG A 50 14.12 -9.49 -23.07
C ARG A 50 14.83 -9.63 -24.41
N GLU A 51 14.07 -9.83 -25.49
CA GLU A 51 14.63 -9.86 -26.85
C GLU A 51 15.14 -8.48 -27.29
N LEU A 52 14.50 -7.38 -26.87
CA LEU A 52 14.84 -6.03 -27.26
C LEU A 52 16.01 -5.44 -26.46
N ILE A 53 16.09 -5.72 -25.15
CA ILE A 53 17.07 -5.15 -24.21
C ILE A 53 18.51 -5.14 -24.76
N PRO A 54 19.07 -6.23 -25.32
CA PRO A 54 20.47 -6.24 -25.78
C PRO A 54 20.79 -5.27 -26.91
N SER A 55 19.76 -4.81 -27.64
CA SER A 55 19.89 -3.93 -28.82
C SER A 55 19.23 -2.57 -28.64
N ALA A 56 18.67 -2.29 -27.46
CA ALA A 56 17.94 -1.06 -27.18
C ALA A 56 18.87 0.16 -27.27
N GLN A 57 18.36 1.22 -27.90
CA GLN A 57 19.04 2.52 -28.02
C GLN A 57 18.29 3.64 -27.27
N ASP A 58 17.07 3.36 -26.85
CA ASP A 58 16.18 4.20 -26.04
C ASP A 58 15.39 3.30 -25.07
N ASP A 59 14.68 3.92 -24.14
CA ASP A 59 13.77 3.25 -23.20
C ASP A 59 12.75 2.36 -23.92
N ILE A 60 12.35 1.29 -23.23
CA ILE A 60 11.32 0.35 -23.68
C ILE A 60 10.05 0.62 -22.88
N THR A 61 8.92 0.83 -23.56
CA THR A 61 7.61 1.01 -22.89
C THR A 61 6.66 -0.12 -23.28
N VAL A 62 6.17 -0.84 -22.27
CA VAL A 62 5.08 -1.81 -22.38
C VAL A 62 3.78 -1.15 -21.98
N HIS A 63 2.84 -1.06 -22.93
CA HIS A 63 1.49 -0.53 -22.75
C HIS A 63 0.52 -1.67 -22.43
N LEU A 64 0.07 -1.71 -21.18
CA LEU A 64 -0.95 -2.64 -20.70
C LEU A 64 -2.34 -2.09 -21.01
N GLY A 65 -3.08 -2.79 -21.86
CA GLY A 65 -4.43 -2.44 -22.24
C GLY A 65 -5.43 -2.52 -21.08
N PRO A 66 -6.52 -1.75 -21.15
CA PRO A 66 -7.45 -1.53 -20.04
C PRO A 66 -8.22 -2.80 -19.65
N GLY A 67 -8.74 -2.77 -18.41
CA GLY A 67 -9.60 -3.78 -17.84
C GLY A 67 -8.90 -4.68 -16.82
N THR A 68 -9.62 -5.72 -16.37
CA THR A 68 -9.14 -6.61 -15.30
C THR A 68 -8.41 -7.83 -15.84
N TRP A 69 -7.13 -7.93 -15.47
CA TRP A 69 -6.20 -9.03 -15.72
C TRP A 69 -6.15 -9.92 -14.48
N VAL A 70 -6.93 -11.00 -14.49
CA VAL A 70 -6.93 -11.97 -13.38
C VAL A 70 -5.70 -12.86 -13.51
N ILE A 71 -4.90 -12.93 -12.44
CA ILE A 71 -3.69 -13.74 -12.38
C ILE A 71 -3.90 -14.97 -11.48
N ASN A 72 -3.29 -16.08 -11.87
CA ASN A 72 -3.29 -17.34 -11.13
C ASN A 72 -1.93 -17.60 -10.44
N GLU A 73 -0.92 -16.82 -10.76
CA GLU A 73 0.40 -16.79 -10.12
C GLU A 73 0.96 -15.35 -10.14
N PRO A 74 1.90 -15.02 -9.24
CA PRO A 74 2.50 -13.69 -9.23
C PRO A 74 3.24 -13.39 -10.54
N ILE A 75 3.12 -12.16 -11.03
CA ILE A 75 3.94 -11.66 -12.15
C ILE A 75 5.35 -11.46 -11.61
N LYS A 76 6.33 -12.15 -12.19
CA LYS A 76 7.71 -12.16 -11.69
C LYS A 76 8.64 -11.45 -12.67
N PHE A 77 9.31 -10.42 -12.17
CA PHE A 77 10.40 -9.72 -12.80
C PHE A 77 11.72 -10.15 -12.15
N ASN A 78 12.71 -10.46 -12.98
CA ASN A 78 14.07 -10.83 -12.57
C ASN A 78 15.12 -10.02 -13.35
N SER A 79 16.41 -10.28 -13.15
CA SER A 79 17.50 -9.52 -13.77
C SER A 79 17.50 -9.54 -15.31
N GLU A 80 16.84 -10.49 -15.97
CA GLU A 80 16.69 -10.49 -17.43
C GLU A 80 15.74 -9.39 -17.91
N ASP A 81 14.86 -8.89 -17.05
CA ASP A 81 13.92 -7.81 -17.37
C ASP A 81 14.53 -6.42 -17.19
N SER A 82 15.73 -6.32 -16.62
CA SER A 82 16.38 -5.04 -16.33
C SER A 82 16.74 -4.26 -17.58
N GLY A 83 16.62 -2.94 -17.50
CA GLY A 83 17.19 -2.04 -18.49
C GLY A 83 18.71 -2.20 -18.61
N THR A 84 19.28 -1.75 -19.74
CA THR A 84 20.74 -1.76 -19.96
C THR A 84 21.22 -0.40 -20.47
N ASN A 85 22.51 -0.09 -20.27
CA ASN A 85 23.11 1.18 -20.72
C ASN A 85 22.44 2.44 -20.14
N GLY A 86 21.82 2.34 -18.97
CA GLY A 86 21.10 3.44 -18.32
C GLY A 86 19.68 3.69 -18.88
N LEU A 87 19.19 2.80 -19.73
CA LEU A 87 17.82 2.83 -20.26
C LEU A 87 16.87 2.15 -19.28
N THR A 88 15.63 2.63 -19.23
CA THR A 88 14.57 2.11 -18.35
C THR A 88 13.58 1.26 -19.14
N VAL A 89 13.05 0.21 -18.50
CA VAL A 89 11.88 -0.53 -19.00
C VAL A 89 10.64 -0.11 -18.20
N THR A 90 9.71 0.56 -18.87
CA THR A 90 8.46 1.06 -18.29
C THR A 90 7.29 0.13 -18.60
N TRP A 91 6.54 -0.26 -17.57
CA TRP A 91 5.28 -0.97 -17.65
C TRP A 91 4.15 -0.02 -17.27
N ALA A 92 3.47 0.53 -18.28
CA ALA A 92 2.44 1.53 -18.13
C ALA A 92 1.05 0.94 -18.37
N GLY A 93 0.10 1.26 -17.50
CA GLY A 93 -1.31 0.85 -17.67
C GLY A 93 -2.26 1.97 -17.29
N SER A 94 -3.17 2.34 -18.20
CA SER A 94 -4.28 3.24 -17.90
C SER A 94 -5.57 2.43 -17.84
N ASP A 95 -6.36 2.60 -16.78
CA ASP A 95 -7.54 1.76 -16.48
C ASP A 95 -7.23 0.25 -16.44
N THR A 96 -5.99 -0.11 -16.12
CA THR A 96 -5.48 -1.48 -16.04
C THR A 96 -5.52 -1.99 -14.61
N VAL A 97 -6.21 -3.11 -14.39
CA VAL A 97 -6.31 -3.76 -13.07
C VAL A 97 -5.65 -5.13 -13.11
N ILE A 98 -4.55 -5.33 -12.36
CA ILE A 98 -4.02 -6.65 -12.04
C ILE A 98 -4.76 -7.18 -10.82
N SER A 99 -5.41 -8.33 -10.94
CA SER A 99 -6.22 -8.90 -9.87
C SER A 99 -5.84 -10.33 -9.51
N GLY A 100 -5.60 -10.56 -8.22
CA GLY A 100 -5.43 -11.91 -7.66
C GLY A 100 -6.73 -12.56 -7.20
N GLY A 101 -7.88 -11.99 -7.57
CA GLY A 101 -9.18 -12.35 -6.99
C GLY A 101 -10.06 -13.17 -7.92
N HIS A 102 -10.95 -13.93 -7.33
CA HIS A 102 -12.06 -14.58 -8.01
C HIS A 102 -13.29 -13.68 -7.91
N LYS A 103 -13.81 -13.23 -9.06
CA LYS A 103 -15.08 -12.50 -9.10
C LYS A 103 -16.21 -13.46 -8.74
N ILE A 104 -16.98 -13.13 -7.72
CA ILE A 104 -18.16 -13.91 -7.33
C ILE A 104 -19.34 -13.39 -8.14
N ILE A 105 -20.05 -14.33 -8.76
CA ILE A 105 -21.28 -14.12 -9.51
C ILE A 105 -22.35 -15.07 -8.98
N ASP A 106 -23.61 -14.85 -9.38
CA ASP A 106 -24.72 -15.76 -9.11
C ASP A 106 -25.07 -15.96 -7.62
N TRP A 107 -25.14 -14.85 -6.88
CA TRP A 107 -25.63 -14.85 -5.51
C TRP A 107 -27.08 -15.34 -5.43
N THR A 108 -27.34 -16.26 -4.52
CA THR A 108 -28.67 -16.77 -4.21
C THR A 108 -29.07 -16.38 -2.80
N GLU A 109 -30.28 -15.85 -2.64
CA GLU A 109 -30.82 -15.49 -1.33
C GLU A 109 -31.13 -16.76 -0.52
N GLY A 110 -30.60 -16.83 0.70
CA GLY A 110 -30.87 -17.86 1.67
C GLY A 110 -31.79 -17.37 2.80
N LYS A 111 -31.74 -18.04 3.95
CA LYS A 111 -32.55 -17.66 5.12
C LYS A 111 -31.90 -16.50 5.88
N ASN A 112 -32.70 -15.74 6.64
CA ASN A 112 -32.25 -14.70 7.56
C ASN A 112 -31.43 -13.56 6.91
N GLY A 113 -31.67 -13.30 5.62
CA GLY A 113 -30.95 -12.29 4.83
C GLY A 113 -29.51 -12.69 4.48
N ILE A 114 -29.14 -13.96 4.61
CA ILE A 114 -27.82 -14.47 4.22
C ILE A 114 -27.88 -14.93 2.77
N TRP A 115 -27.01 -14.39 1.94
CA TRP A 115 -26.81 -14.78 0.55
C TRP A 115 -25.65 -15.76 0.44
N SER A 116 -25.69 -16.61 -0.59
CA SER A 116 -24.62 -17.55 -0.86
C SER A 116 -24.30 -17.66 -2.35
N ALA A 117 -23.05 -17.95 -2.67
CA ALA A 117 -22.61 -18.25 -4.02
C ALA A 117 -21.59 -19.39 -4.01
N SER A 118 -21.60 -20.22 -5.05
CA SER A 118 -20.59 -21.27 -5.22
C SER A 118 -19.25 -20.66 -5.64
N VAL A 119 -18.16 -21.22 -5.13
CA VAL A 119 -16.78 -20.89 -5.52
C VAL A 119 -16.06 -22.15 -5.99
N PRO A 120 -14.94 -22.04 -6.73
CA PRO A 120 -14.18 -23.20 -7.17
C PRO A 120 -13.80 -24.13 -6.01
N LYS A 121 -13.85 -25.44 -6.24
CA LYS A 121 -13.51 -26.43 -5.20
C LYS A 121 -12.08 -26.23 -4.71
N GLY A 122 -11.89 -26.28 -3.39
CA GLY A 122 -10.57 -26.12 -2.75
C GLY A 122 -10.12 -24.67 -2.59
N THR A 123 -11.00 -23.70 -2.90
CA THR A 123 -10.73 -22.28 -2.69
C THR A 123 -10.40 -22.00 -1.23
N LYS A 124 -9.31 -21.27 -1.01
CA LYS A 124 -8.89 -20.74 0.29
C LYS A 124 -8.80 -19.24 0.17
N SER A 125 -9.39 -18.56 1.14
CA SER A 125 -9.30 -17.11 1.27
C SER A 125 -9.56 -16.72 2.72
N ARG A 126 -9.04 -15.55 3.07
CA ARG A 126 -9.32 -14.81 4.30
C ARG A 126 -9.98 -13.45 4.01
N ASN A 127 -10.23 -13.12 2.74
CA ASN A 127 -10.69 -11.79 2.35
C ASN A 127 -11.78 -11.87 1.28
N LEU A 128 -12.98 -11.44 1.65
CA LEU A 128 -14.07 -11.10 0.73
C LEU A 128 -14.15 -9.58 0.63
N TYR A 129 -14.20 -9.06 -0.59
CA TYR A 129 -14.37 -7.65 -0.90
C TYR A 129 -15.73 -7.42 -1.55
N ILE A 130 -16.52 -6.51 -0.96
CA ILE A 130 -17.87 -6.15 -1.41
C ILE A 130 -17.88 -4.64 -1.65
N ASN A 131 -18.22 -4.23 -2.87
CA ASN A 131 -18.29 -2.83 -3.29
C ASN A 131 -17.05 -1.99 -2.94
N GLY A 132 -15.86 -2.63 -3.03
CA GLY A 132 -14.60 -1.97 -2.72
C GLY A 132 -14.15 -2.05 -1.27
N LEU A 133 -14.94 -2.65 -0.37
CA LEU A 133 -14.66 -2.74 1.06
C LEU A 133 -14.45 -4.19 1.51
N ALA A 134 -13.54 -4.41 2.46
CA ALA A 134 -13.34 -5.73 3.06
C ALA A 134 -14.51 -6.10 4.00
N ALA A 135 -15.15 -7.23 3.73
CA ALA A 135 -16.17 -7.78 4.61
C ALA A 135 -15.55 -8.30 5.92
N GLN A 136 -16.30 -8.21 7.01
CA GLN A 136 -15.89 -8.72 8.32
C GLN A 136 -16.17 -10.23 8.41
N TYR A 137 -15.42 -10.95 9.24
CA TYR A 137 -15.77 -12.34 9.53
C TYR A 137 -17.09 -12.43 10.29
N ALA A 138 -17.86 -13.49 10.02
CA ALA A 138 -18.90 -13.97 10.92
C ALA A 138 -18.31 -14.13 12.33
N ARG A 139 -18.81 -13.36 13.30
CA ARG A 139 -18.15 -13.22 14.61
C ARG A 139 -19.09 -12.83 15.73
N ARG A 140 -18.71 -13.18 16.95
CA ARG A 140 -19.36 -12.75 18.19
C ARG A 140 -18.32 -12.28 19.20
N ARG A 141 -18.59 -11.13 19.83
CA ARG A 141 -17.71 -10.54 20.84
C ARG A 141 -17.83 -11.26 22.18
N ILE A 142 -16.71 -11.48 22.84
CA ILE A 142 -16.62 -11.78 24.28
C ILE A 142 -16.72 -10.44 25.03
N HIS A 143 -17.75 -10.31 25.87
CA HIS A 143 -18.10 -9.02 26.48
C HIS A 143 -17.04 -8.50 27.45
N ASN A 144 -16.48 -9.38 28.29
CA ASN A 144 -15.41 -9.02 29.22
C ASN A 144 -14.32 -10.08 29.21
N ARG A 145 -13.12 -9.71 28.74
CA ARG A 145 -11.99 -10.65 28.65
C ARG A 145 -11.48 -11.15 29.99
N THR A 146 -11.76 -10.42 31.08
CA THR A 146 -11.32 -10.76 32.45
C THR A 146 -12.20 -11.81 33.11
N ASP A 147 -13.32 -12.19 32.50
CA ASP A 147 -14.15 -13.32 32.95
C ASP A 147 -13.54 -14.69 32.59
N PHE A 148 -12.42 -14.67 31.87
CA PHE A 148 -11.69 -15.85 31.41
C PHE A 148 -10.35 -15.98 32.13
N GLU A 149 -10.01 -17.22 32.50
CA GLU A 149 -8.67 -17.59 32.91
C GLU A 149 -7.91 -18.13 31.69
N TYR A 150 -6.72 -17.59 31.43
CA TYR A 150 -5.88 -17.99 30.31
C TYR A 150 -4.84 -19.02 30.77
N THR A 151 -4.93 -20.22 30.22
CA THR A 151 -4.05 -21.35 30.55
C THR A 151 -3.07 -21.61 29.40
N LYS A 152 -2.11 -22.53 29.60
CA LYS A 152 -1.15 -22.90 28.55
C LYS A 152 -1.76 -23.61 27.33
N ILE A 153 -3.02 -24.06 27.39
CA ILE A 153 -3.69 -24.79 26.31
C ILE A 153 -4.89 -24.04 25.72
N GLY A 154 -5.33 -22.95 26.35
CA GLY A 154 -6.51 -22.20 25.92
C GLY A 154 -7.05 -21.29 27.00
N MET A 155 -8.37 -21.13 27.07
CA MET A 155 -9.03 -20.33 28.09
C MET A 155 -10.19 -21.06 28.76
N THR A 156 -10.47 -20.75 30.01
CA THR A 156 -11.59 -21.29 30.79
C THR A 156 -12.47 -20.17 31.30
N TRP A 157 -13.75 -20.46 31.56
CA TRP A 157 -14.69 -19.48 32.13
C TRP A 157 -15.62 -20.12 33.16
N ASN A 158 -16.12 -19.29 34.08
CA ASN A 158 -17.06 -19.72 35.13
C ASN A 158 -18.48 -19.15 34.97
N SER A 159 -18.65 -18.04 34.25
CA SER A 159 -19.99 -17.45 34.04
C SER A 159 -20.78 -18.24 33.00
N SER A 160 -22.06 -18.51 33.26
CA SER A 160 -22.96 -19.09 32.26
C SER A 160 -23.20 -18.18 31.05
N ASP A 161 -22.86 -16.89 31.15
CA ASP A 161 -23.00 -15.91 30.06
C ASP A 161 -22.18 -16.30 28.82
N TYR A 162 -21.17 -17.14 28.98
CA TYR A 162 -20.32 -17.63 27.88
C TYR A 162 -20.61 -19.09 27.48
N ASP A 163 -21.64 -19.73 28.04
CA ASP A 163 -22.01 -21.12 27.67
C ASP A 163 -22.49 -21.23 26.22
N TRP A 164 -22.80 -20.12 25.56
CA TRP A 164 -23.04 -20.10 24.11
C TRP A 164 -21.82 -20.58 23.31
N ILE A 165 -20.59 -20.43 23.82
CA ILE A 165 -19.35 -20.92 23.18
C ILE A 165 -19.43 -22.43 23.01
N MET A 166 -19.81 -23.18 24.06
CA MET A 166 -20.01 -24.63 24.00
C MET A 166 -21.14 -25.05 23.06
N ASN A 167 -22.14 -24.19 22.89
CA ASN A 167 -23.34 -24.48 22.12
C ASN A 167 -23.27 -23.95 20.67
N THR A 168 -22.13 -23.38 20.24
CA THR A 168 -21.97 -22.84 18.88
C THR A 168 -21.53 -23.96 17.93
N PRO A 169 -22.37 -24.37 16.96
CA PRO A 169 -22.00 -25.42 16.02
C PRO A 169 -20.82 -25.00 15.14
N GLY A 170 -19.85 -25.91 14.98
CA GLY A 170 -18.69 -25.71 14.11
C GLY A 170 -17.63 -24.77 14.67
N ILE A 171 -17.65 -24.49 15.98
CA ILE A 171 -16.70 -23.57 16.64
C ILE A 171 -15.24 -24.01 16.49
N GLU A 172 -14.96 -25.30 16.33
CA GLU A 172 -13.65 -25.87 16.05
C GLU A 172 -13.05 -25.45 14.69
N ASN A 173 -13.88 -24.89 13.81
CA ASN A 173 -13.44 -24.28 12.54
C ASN A 173 -13.12 -22.78 12.68
N GLY A 174 -13.43 -22.19 13.84
CA GLY A 174 -13.26 -20.79 14.14
C GLY A 174 -11.89 -20.43 14.71
N GLU A 175 -11.76 -19.16 15.03
CA GLU A 175 -10.59 -18.58 15.65
C GLU A 175 -11.00 -17.54 16.70
N LEU A 176 -10.14 -17.38 17.69
CA LEU A 176 -10.17 -16.28 18.64
C LEU A 176 -9.32 -15.13 18.08
N ARG A 177 -9.87 -13.92 18.04
CA ARG A 177 -9.13 -12.70 17.74
C ARG A 177 -9.18 -11.74 18.92
N ALA A 178 -8.03 -11.22 19.33
CA ALA A 178 -7.92 -10.18 20.34
C ALA A 178 -7.25 -8.95 19.74
N ILE A 179 -7.97 -7.84 19.75
CA ILE A 179 -7.44 -6.53 19.37
C ILE A 179 -6.99 -5.85 20.65
N ASN A 180 -5.71 -5.54 20.72
CA ASN A 180 -5.08 -4.93 21.88
C ASN A 180 -4.60 -3.50 21.51
N SER A 181 -3.63 -2.95 22.23
CA SER A 181 -3.19 -1.55 22.05
C SER A 181 -2.38 -1.34 20.77
N PHE A 182 -1.45 -2.25 20.50
CA PHE A 182 -0.56 -2.22 19.35
C PHE A 182 -0.35 -3.61 18.74
N THR A 183 -1.03 -4.63 19.27
CA THR A 183 -1.07 -5.98 18.70
C THR A 183 -2.47 -6.40 18.27
N ASP A 184 -2.54 -7.24 17.24
CA ASP A 184 -3.74 -7.94 16.79
C ASP A 184 -3.45 -9.44 16.76
N ARG A 185 -3.99 -10.18 17.73
CA ARG A 185 -3.61 -11.58 17.95
C ARG A 185 -4.74 -12.52 17.53
N VAL A 186 -4.41 -13.54 16.73
CA VAL A 186 -5.34 -14.58 16.27
C VAL A 186 -4.85 -15.95 16.73
N ALA A 187 -5.72 -16.73 17.35
CA ALA A 187 -5.47 -18.12 17.74
C ALA A 187 -6.57 -19.04 17.20
N LEU A 188 -6.19 -20.18 16.66
CA LEU A 188 -7.13 -21.13 16.08
C LEU A 188 -7.76 -21.99 17.17
N ILE A 189 -9.05 -22.30 17.06
CA ILE A 189 -9.77 -23.13 18.04
C ILE A 189 -9.60 -24.61 17.68
N GLU A 190 -9.29 -25.46 18.68
CA GLU A 190 -9.24 -26.91 18.52
C GLU A 190 -10.58 -27.56 18.86
N LYS A 191 -11.08 -27.28 20.06
CA LYS A 191 -12.34 -27.84 20.57
C LYS A 191 -12.81 -27.06 21.79
N VAL A 192 -14.04 -27.32 22.20
CA VAL A 192 -14.61 -26.79 23.43
C VAL A 192 -15.29 -27.89 24.22
N SER A 193 -15.04 -27.96 25.54
CA SER A 193 -15.77 -28.86 26.45
C SER A 193 -15.65 -28.37 27.89
N ASN A 194 -16.67 -28.59 28.73
CA ASN A 194 -16.63 -28.29 30.16
C ASN A 194 -16.12 -26.87 30.50
N ARG A 195 -16.56 -25.86 29.74
CA ARG A 195 -16.13 -24.46 29.85
C ARG A 195 -14.62 -24.25 29.67
N VAL A 196 -13.99 -25.08 28.86
CA VAL A 196 -12.62 -24.94 28.38
C VAL A 196 -12.66 -24.81 26.86
N LEU A 197 -12.15 -23.69 26.35
CA LEU A 197 -11.90 -23.48 24.92
C LEU A 197 -10.42 -23.76 24.66
N GLU A 198 -10.13 -24.94 24.13
CA GLU A 198 -8.77 -25.38 23.81
C GLU A 198 -8.37 -24.85 22.42
N MET A 199 -7.13 -24.40 22.31
CA MET A 199 -6.58 -23.79 21.11
C MET A 199 -5.77 -24.83 20.33
N LYS A 200 -5.73 -24.67 18.99
CA LYS A 200 -4.91 -25.54 18.16
C LYS A 200 -3.45 -25.32 18.55
N ARG A 201 -2.82 -26.41 18.99
CA ARG A 201 -1.37 -26.59 19.18
C ARG A 201 -0.77 -25.97 20.43
N ASP A 202 0.41 -26.49 20.78
CA ASP A 202 1.22 -26.07 21.94
C ASP A 202 1.75 -24.63 21.85
N ILE A 203 1.67 -24.00 20.67
CA ILE A 203 2.13 -22.61 20.46
C ILE A 203 1.14 -21.55 20.95
N TRP A 204 -0.06 -21.92 21.41
CA TRP A 204 -0.97 -20.99 22.10
C TRP A 204 -0.25 -20.28 23.27
N ALA A 205 0.67 -20.97 23.96
CA ALA A 205 1.45 -20.36 25.03
C ALA A 205 2.25 -19.12 24.57
N ASN A 206 2.62 -19.00 23.29
CA ASN A 206 3.24 -17.78 22.76
C ASN A 206 2.25 -16.59 22.68
N GLN A 207 0.94 -16.82 22.72
CA GLN A 207 -0.04 -15.75 22.84
C GLN A 207 -0.02 -15.06 24.21
N LEU A 208 0.59 -15.72 25.21
CA LEU A 208 0.68 -15.27 26.61
C LEU A 208 2.04 -14.67 26.96
N ILE A 209 2.95 -14.53 25.99
CA ILE A 209 4.26 -13.92 26.21
C ILE A 209 4.40 -12.59 25.45
N GLY A 210 5.27 -11.74 25.97
CA GLY A 210 5.53 -10.41 25.42
C GLY A 210 4.66 -9.33 26.05
N TYR A 211 4.68 -8.18 25.40
CA TYR A 211 3.89 -7.03 25.79
C TYR A 211 2.55 -7.05 25.06
N ASP A 212 1.55 -6.37 25.64
CA ASP A 212 0.22 -6.22 25.05
C ASP A 212 -0.37 -7.57 24.62
N GLN A 213 -0.23 -8.58 25.49
CA GLN A 213 -0.58 -9.97 25.20
C GLN A 213 -2.07 -10.26 25.42
N ILE A 214 -2.57 -11.41 24.96
CA ILE A 214 -4.02 -11.65 24.87
C ILE A 214 -4.74 -11.57 26.23
N ALA A 215 -4.09 -12.00 27.32
CA ALA A 215 -4.64 -11.93 28.67
C ALA A 215 -4.44 -10.56 29.33
N GLU A 216 -3.36 -9.86 29.00
CA GLU A 216 -2.94 -8.61 29.64
C GLU A 216 -2.59 -7.55 28.58
N PRO A 217 -3.60 -6.98 27.89
CA PRO A 217 -3.38 -5.87 26.98
C PRO A 217 -3.14 -4.57 27.77
N PHE A 218 -2.48 -3.58 27.17
CA PHE A 218 -2.48 -2.23 27.76
C PHE A 218 -3.79 -1.48 27.53
N TRP A 219 -4.53 -1.86 26.48
CA TRP A 219 -5.85 -1.37 26.10
C TRP A 219 -6.65 -2.49 25.44
N ASP A 220 -7.90 -2.67 25.87
CA ASP A 220 -8.78 -3.71 25.36
C ASP A 220 -9.65 -3.20 24.20
N GLY A 221 -9.23 -3.50 22.97
CA GLY A 221 -10.03 -3.25 21.77
C GLY A 221 -11.19 -4.25 21.60
N GLY A 222 -11.12 -5.38 22.30
CA GLY A 222 -12.12 -6.46 22.31
C GLY A 222 -11.51 -7.82 21.99
N VAL A 223 -12.26 -8.86 22.35
CA VAL A 223 -11.98 -10.25 21.97
C VAL A 223 -13.19 -10.82 21.25
N TRP A 224 -12.97 -11.54 20.16
CA TRP A 224 -14.01 -12.15 19.35
C TRP A 224 -13.72 -13.62 19.10
N ILE A 225 -14.78 -14.42 19.05
CA ILE A 225 -14.77 -15.68 18.34
C ILE A 225 -15.29 -15.38 16.94
N GLN A 226 -14.51 -15.72 15.91
CA GLN A 226 -14.80 -15.38 14.53
C GLN A 226 -14.54 -16.54 13.57
N ASN A 227 -14.97 -16.33 12.32
CA ASN A 227 -14.89 -17.31 11.23
C ASN A 227 -15.69 -18.60 11.51
N VAL A 228 -16.89 -18.45 12.07
CA VAL A 228 -17.82 -19.57 12.34
C VAL A 228 -19.17 -19.26 11.70
N LYS A 229 -19.68 -20.15 10.84
CA LYS A 229 -20.96 -19.98 10.10
C LYS A 229 -22.14 -19.64 11.02
N ALA A 230 -22.21 -20.29 12.17
CA ALA A 230 -23.27 -20.07 13.16
C ALA A 230 -23.27 -18.66 13.78
N LEU A 231 -22.17 -17.90 13.63
CA LEU A 231 -22.02 -16.52 14.10
C LEU A 231 -22.22 -15.49 12.98
N LEU A 232 -22.69 -15.90 11.81
CA LEU A 232 -23.02 -15.00 10.70
C LEU A 232 -24.39 -14.33 10.95
N THR A 233 -24.39 -13.24 11.71
CA THR A 233 -25.63 -12.59 12.18
C THR A 233 -25.81 -11.17 11.70
N ASP A 234 -24.73 -10.42 11.55
CA ASP A 234 -24.77 -8.97 11.29
C ASP A 234 -24.48 -8.66 9.82
N GLY A 235 -24.99 -7.53 9.32
CA GLY A 235 -24.68 -7.05 7.97
C GLY A 235 -23.18 -6.77 7.80
N GLY A 236 -22.67 -6.99 6.58
CA GLY A 236 -21.26 -6.86 6.25
C GLY A 236 -20.38 -8.04 6.67
N GLN A 237 -20.96 -9.09 7.26
CA GLN A 237 -20.23 -10.29 7.66
C GLN A 237 -20.23 -11.37 6.56
N PHE A 238 -19.16 -12.16 6.50
CA PHE A 238 -19.04 -13.30 5.60
C PHE A 238 -18.50 -14.56 6.28
N TYR A 239 -18.73 -15.70 5.64
CA TYR A 239 -18.13 -17.00 5.98
C TYR A 239 -17.82 -17.77 4.69
N LEU A 240 -16.59 -18.29 4.56
CA LEU A 240 -16.22 -19.17 3.46
C LEU A 240 -16.23 -20.62 3.95
N ASP A 241 -17.22 -21.39 3.49
CA ASP A 241 -17.27 -22.82 3.73
C ASP A 241 -16.39 -23.54 2.69
N ARG A 242 -15.19 -23.93 3.12
CA ARG A 242 -14.21 -24.59 2.24
C ARG A 242 -14.60 -26.01 1.88
N ASN A 243 -15.38 -26.67 2.73
CA ASN A 243 -15.84 -28.04 2.50
C ASN A 243 -16.99 -28.04 1.49
N GLU A 244 -17.92 -27.10 1.63
CA GLU A 244 -19.05 -26.91 0.70
C GLU A 244 -18.68 -26.10 -0.55
N SER A 245 -17.47 -25.53 -0.61
CA SER A 245 -17.03 -24.63 -1.70
C SER A 245 -18.04 -23.50 -1.94
N THR A 246 -18.50 -22.87 -0.85
CA THR A 246 -19.56 -21.86 -0.87
C THR A 246 -19.17 -20.68 0.00
N VAL A 247 -19.30 -19.47 -0.53
CA VAL A 247 -19.19 -18.24 0.24
C VAL A 247 -20.58 -17.80 0.69
N TYR A 248 -20.70 -17.44 1.96
CA TYR A 248 -21.90 -16.89 2.56
C TYR A 248 -21.63 -15.44 2.96
N TYR A 249 -22.58 -14.55 2.67
CA TYR A 249 -22.48 -13.13 2.97
C TYR A 249 -23.81 -12.60 3.46
N LYS A 250 -23.80 -11.79 4.52
CA LYS A 250 -24.98 -11.03 4.94
C LYS A 250 -24.79 -9.57 4.51
N PRO A 251 -25.60 -9.06 3.56
CA PRO A 251 -25.42 -7.70 3.06
C PRO A 251 -25.61 -6.65 4.15
N LEU A 252 -24.92 -5.51 4.00
CA LEU A 252 -25.25 -4.29 4.74
C LEU A 252 -26.63 -3.78 4.32
N GLU A 253 -27.26 -3.00 5.19
CA GLU A 253 -28.52 -2.35 4.86
C GLU A 253 -28.37 -1.45 3.62
N GLY A 254 -29.24 -1.64 2.63
CA GLY A 254 -29.22 -0.89 1.37
C GLY A 254 -28.31 -1.46 0.27
N GLU A 255 -27.56 -2.53 0.54
CA GLU A 255 -26.80 -3.21 -0.52
C GLU A 255 -27.71 -4.06 -1.42
N ASP A 256 -27.65 -3.80 -2.73
CA ASP A 256 -28.33 -4.61 -3.74
C ASP A 256 -27.42 -5.73 -4.25
N MET A 257 -27.76 -6.97 -3.87
CA MET A 257 -27.01 -8.16 -4.24
C MET A 257 -27.09 -8.50 -5.73
N ALA A 258 -28.04 -7.93 -6.48
CA ALA A 258 -28.10 -8.10 -7.93
C ALA A 258 -27.02 -7.30 -8.68
N THR A 259 -26.52 -6.22 -8.08
CA THR A 259 -25.55 -5.30 -8.71
C THR A 259 -24.22 -5.22 -7.96
N VAL A 260 -24.08 -5.96 -6.86
CA VAL A 260 -22.89 -5.96 -6.01
C VAL A 260 -21.61 -6.32 -6.76
N SER A 261 -20.54 -5.58 -6.49
CA SER A 261 -19.20 -5.95 -6.92
C SER A 261 -18.54 -6.81 -5.84
N ALA A 262 -18.47 -8.12 -6.07
CA ALA A 262 -17.93 -9.08 -5.11
C ALA A 262 -16.68 -9.81 -5.62
N TYR A 263 -15.60 -9.76 -4.85
CA TYR A 263 -14.35 -10.48 -5.15
C TYR A 263 -13.82 -11.21 -3.93
N LEU A 264 -13.48 -12.48 -4.10
CA LEU A 264 -12.74 -13.26 -3.11
C LEU A 264 -11.26 -13.20 -3.45
N GLY A 265 -10.40 -12.77 -2.50
CA GLY A 265 -8.95 -12.78 -2.72
C GLY A 265 -8.41 -14.21 -2.80
N ILE A 266 -7.63 -14.55 -3.82
CA ILE A 266 -7.06 -15.90 -4.02
C ILE A 266 -5.54 -15.87 -3.95
N GLN A 267 -4.88 -14.96 -4.67
CA GLN A 267 -3.43 -14.81 -4.64
C GLN A 267 -2.99 -13.99 -3.43
N GLU A 268 -1.88 -14.38 -2.80
CA GLU A 268 -1.26 -13.59 -1.72
C GLU A 268 -0.34 -12.50 -2.27
N VAL A 269 0.36 -12.81 -3.36
CA VAL A 269 1.32 -11.93 -4.03
C VAL A 269 0.88 -11.73 -5.48
N LEU A 270 0.92 -10.49 -5.95
CA LEU A 270 0.50 -10.11 -7.29
C LEU A 270 1.69 -9.83 -8.20
N MET A 271 2.73 -9.17 -7.68
CA MET A 271 3.92 -8.81 -8.42
C MET A 271 5.17 -8.98 -7.57
N VAL A 272 6.23 -9.50 -8.19
CA VAL A 272 7.53 -9.72 -7.58
C VAL A 272 8.58 -9.10 -8.48
N VAL A 273 9.40 -8.22 -7.92
CA VAL A 273 10.53 -7.55 -8.57
C VAL A 273 11.77 -7.97 -7.79
N GLY A 274 12.38 -9.08 -8.21
CA GLY A 274 13.36 -9.77 -7.38
C GLY A 274 14.53 -10.33 -8.18
N GLY A 275 15.73 -9.81 -7.93
CA GLY A 275 16.97 -10.38 -8.44
C GLY A 275 17.63 -11.35 -7.46
N THR A 276 18.94 -11.55 -7.64
CA THR A 276 19.81 -12.14 -6.62
C THR A 276 20.81 -11.08 -6.14
N TYR A 277 21.47 -11.29 -5.01
CA TYR A 277 22.51 -10.34 -4.57
C TYR A 277 23.70 -10.22 -5.54
N LYS A 278 23.88 -11.20 -6.44
CA LYS A 278 24.93 -11.19 -7.47
C LYS A 278 24.45 -10.48 -8.75
N GLU A 279 23.18 -10.70 -9.09
CA GLU A 279 22.53 -10.19 -10.29
C GLU A 279 21.22 -9.53 -9.85
N PRO A 280 21.30 -8.33 -9.24
CA PRO A 280 20.13 -7.59 -8.80
C PRO A 280 19.30 -7.14 -10.02
N ILE A 281 18.00 -6.97 -9.83
CA ILE A 281 17.11 -6.42 -10.84
C ILE A 281 17.14 -4.88 -10.80
N HIS A 282 17.08 -4.21 -11.94
CA HIS A 282 17.19 -2.76 -11.97
C HIS A 282 16.57 -2.07 -13.18
N ASP A 283 16.45 -0.74 -13.08
CA ASP A 283 16.00 0.17 -14.14
C ASP A 283 14.61 -0.20 -14.68
N LEU A 284 13.65 -0.37 -13.77
CA LEU A 284 12.24 -0.64 -14.08
C LEU A 284 11.34 0.47 -13.55
N HIS A 285 10.32 0.81 -14.33
CA HIS A 285 9.28 1.76 -13.94
C HIS A 285 7.89 1.12 -14.12
N PHE A 286 7.05 1.18 -13.10
CA PHE A 286 5.65 0.75 -13.13
C PHE A 286 4.73 1.96 -12.94
N GLU A 287 3.84 2.22 -13.90
CA GLU A 287 3.07 3.46 -13.96
C GLU A 287 1.57 3.20 -14.18
N GLY A 288 0.71 3.82 -13.37
CA GLY A 288 -0.75 3.88 -13.60
C GLY A 288 -1.53 2.59 -13.28
N ILE A 289 -0.86 1.52 -12.87
CA ILE A 289 -1.46 0.19 -12.68
C ILE A 289 -2.25 0.12 -11.37
N ALA A 290 -3.45 -0.47 -11.42
CA ALA A 290 -4.19 -0.83 -10.22
C ALA A 290 -3.97 -2.30 -9.83
N PHE A 291 -3.61 -2.55 -8.57
CA PHE A 291 -3.42 -3.88 -7.99
C PHE A 291 -4.55 -4.18 -6.99
N LYS A 292 -5.28 -5.28 -7.21
CA LYS A 292 -6.48 -5.61 -6.42
C LYS A 292 -6.65 -7.08 -6.04
N HIS A 293 -7.42 -7.27 -4.97
CA HIS A 293 -8.02 -8.54 -4.56
C HIS A 293 -6.99 -9.63 -4.20
N SER A 294 -6.13 -9.36 -3.23
CA SER A 294 -5.23 -10.37 -2.65
C SER A 294 -5.80 -10.94 -1.34
N THR A 295 -5.22 -12.03 -0.84
CA THR A 295 -5.51 -12.62 0.48
C THR A 295 -4.21 -12.80 1.28
N TRP A 296 -4.30 -13.23 2.53
CA TRP A 296 -3.15 -13.77 3.26
C TRP A 296 -3.59 -14.95 4.08
N LEU A 297 -3.06 -16.15 3.82
CA LEU A 297 -3.56 -17.43 4.36
C LEU A 297 -2.73 -17.93 5.54
N ARG A 298 -1.56 -17.35 5.79
CA ARG A 298 -0.64 -17.81 6.84
C ARG A 298 -1.29 -17.94 8.22
N PRO A 299 -2.19 -17.03 8.65
CA PRO A 299 -2.92 -17.18 9.91
C PRO A 299 -3.76 -18.46 10.04
N ASP A 300 -4.21 -19.08 8.94
CA ASP A 300 -4.96 -20.34 8.98
C ASP A 300 -4.13 -21.54 9.45
N THR A 301 -2.80 -21.41 9.46
CA THR A 301 -1.90 -22.53 9.80
C THR A 301 -1.55 -22.54 11.28
N TYR A 302 -1.37 -21.37 11.88
CA TYR A 302 -0.82 -21.26 13.23
C TYR A 302 -1.30 -20.01 13.99
N GLY A 303 -2.30 -19.30 13.47
CA GLY A 303 -2.74 -18.02 14.00
C GLY A 303 -1.79 -16.88 13.65
N TYR A 304 -1.93 -15.77 14.37
CA TYR A 304 -1.14 -14.56 14.21
C TYR A 304 -0.77 -14.07 15.60
N ILE A 305 0.51 -14.19 15.97
CA ILE A 305 1.02 -13.84 17.30
C ILE A 305 1.75 -12.51 17.16
N ASP A 306 0.98 -11.49 16.81
CA ASP A 306 1.50 -10.15 16.53
C ASP A 306 2.23 -9.57 17.73
N GLN A 307 3.36 -8.93 17.44
CA GLN A 307 4.18 -8.25 18.42
C GLN A 307 4.22 -6.76 18.14
N GLN A 308 4.31 -6.37 16.87
CA GLN A 308 4.22 -4.97 16.46
C GLN A 308 4.14 -4.81 14.93
N THR A 309 3.16 -4.05 14.44
CA THR A 309 3.16 -3.50 13.06
C THR A 309 3.45 -4.52 11.96
N GLY A 310 2.86 -5.72 12.05
CA GLY A 310 3.07 -6.79 11.07
C GLY A 310 4.21 -7.77 11.42
N GLY A 311 5.05 -7.43 12.38
CA GLY A 311 6.05 -8.32 12.97
C GLY A 311 5.41 -9.25 13.99
N HIS A 312 5.53 -10.56 13.80
CA HIS A 312 4.84 -11.57 14.60
C HIS A 312 5.75 -12.74 14.92
N MET A 313 5.47 -13.46 16.01
CA MET A 313 6.17 -14.72 16.26
C MET A 313 5.77 -15.74 15.19
N GLY A 314 6.78 -16.35 14.57
CA GLY A 314 6.60 -17.50 13.71
C GLY A 314 6.13 -18.72 14.49
N ASN A 315 5.85 -19.78 13.74
CA ASN A 315 5.40 -21.07 14.29
C ASN A 315 6.50 -22.15 14.22
N ASP A 316 7.74 -21.70 14.21
CA ASP A 316 8.93 -22.53 14.23
C ASP A 316 9.32 -22.97 15.64
N SER A 317 8.91 -22.25 16.69
CA SER A 317 9.32 -22.55 18.07
C SER A 317 8.30 -22.11 19.13
N LEU A 318 8.24 -22.89 20.22
CA LEU A 318 7.69 -22.43 21.49
C LEU A 318 8.80 -21.67 22.22
N TRP A 319 8.58 -20.40 22.51
CA TRP A 319 9.62 -19.55 23.08
C TRP A 319 9.54 -19.54 24.60
N PRO A 320 10.69 -19.62 25.32
CA PRO A 320 10.69 -19.60 26.77
C PRO A 320 10.30 -18.22 27.34
N ASN A 321 10.49 -17.15 26.58
CA ASN A 321 10.10 -15.78 26.90
C ASN A 321 10.13 -14.91 25.63
N PHE A 322 9.66 -13.67 25.76
CA PHE A 322 9.61 -12.68 24.68
C PHE A 322 10.97 -12.37 24.05
N GLU A 323 12.00 -12.12 24.86
CA GLU A 323 13.33 -11.74 24.40
C GLU A 323 13.95 -12.80 23.48
N ALA A 324 13.79 -14.07 23.84
CA ALA A 324 14.28 -15.20 23.05
C ALA A 324 13.64 -15.27 21.65
N SER A 325 12.39 -14.81 21.51
CA SER A 325 11.67 -14.82 20.24
C SER A 325 12.06 -13.68 19.29
N ARG A 326 12.50 -12.52 19.83
CA ARG A 326 12.60 -11.26 19.07
C ARG A 326 13.46 -11.34 17.81
N PRO A 327 14.66 -11.94 17.82
CA PRO A 327 15.49 -12.03 16.61
C PRO A 327 14.90 -12.90 15.50
N HIS A 328 13.87 -13.69 15.83
CA HIS A 328 13.27 -14.72 14.97
C HIS A 328 11.84 -14.38 14.54
N TRP A 329 11.35 -13.17 14.83
CA TRP A 329 10.04 -12.75 14.36
C TRP A 329 9.95 -12.77 12.85
N TRP A 330 8.77 -13.11 12.37
CA TRP A 330 8.42 -13.13 10.97
C TRP A 330 7.71 -11.84 10.61
N GLN A 331 7.93 -11.36 9.40
CA GLN A 331 7.24 -10.19 8.86
C GLN A 331 6.00 -10.62 8.06
N MET A 332 4.90 -9.85 8.18
CA MET A 332 3.75 -9.96 7.29
C MET A 332 4.18 -9.62 5.84
N PRO A 333 3.82 -10.43 4.83
CA PRO A 333 4.20 -10.17 3.44
C PRO A 333 3.33 -9.08 2.79
N SER A 334 3.87 -8.49 1.72
CA SER A 334 3.17 -7.55 0.85
C SER A 334 2.73 -8.21 -0.46
N ALA A 335 1.68 -7.67 -1.08
CA ALA A 335 1.17 -8.12 -2.39
C ALA A 335 2.15 -7.78 -3.53
N ILE A 336 2.89 -6.69 -3.40
CA ILE A 336 4.00 -6.32 -4.27
C ILE A 336 5.29 -6.45 -3.48
N GLN A 337 6.27 -7.16 -4.03
CA GLN A 337 7.51 -7.50 -3.33
C GLN A 337 8.71 -7.08 -4.16
N VAL A 338 9.61 -6.29 -3.57
CA VAL A 338 10.83 -5.79 -4.19
C VAL A 338 12.03 -6.18 -3.32
N SER A 339 13.02 -6.86 -3.89
CA SER A 339 14.26 -7.23 -3.18
C SER A 339 15.41 -7.50 -4.15
N ALA A 340 16.64 -7.45 -3.65
CA ALA A 340 17.84 -7.55 -4.49
C ALA A 340 17.70 -6.69 -5.76
N ALA A 341 17.40 -5.41 -5.57
CA ALA A 341 16.97 -4.51 -6.63
C ALA A 341 17.53 -3.09 -6.47
N TYR A 342 17.72 -2.38 -7.58
CA TYR A 342 17.96 -0.94 -7.53
C TYR A 342 17.34 -0.16 -8.69
N ASN A 343 17.15 1.16 -8.55
CA ASN A 343 16.53 2.01 -9.59
C ASN A 343 15.16 1.47 -10.04
N ILE A 344 14.24 1.31 -9.08
CA ILE A 344 12.87 0.89 -9.37
C ILE A 344 11.92 2.03 -9.01
N THR A 345 11.04 2.38 -9.93
CA THR A 345 9.98 3.38 -9.69
C THR A 345 8.62 2.71 -9.77
N ILE A 346 7.77 2.99 -8.77
CA ILE A 346 6.35 2.61 -8.75
C ILE A 346 5.56 3.89 -8.57
N GLU A 347 4.97 4.39 -9.67
CA GLU A 347 4.38 5.71 -9.74
C GLU A 347 2.91 5.67 -10.17
N SER A 348 2.09 6.57 -9.63
CA SER A 348 0.70 6.76 -10.07
C SER A 348 -0.16 5.49 -10.03
N CYS A 349 0.23 4.49 -9.23
CA CYS A 349 -0.46 3.21 -9.12
C CYS A 349 -1.55 3.26 -8.02
N THR A 350 -2.48 2.31 -8.08
CA THR A 350 -3.53 2.15 -7.06
C THR A 350 -3.43 0.78 -6.39
N PHE A 351 -3.28 0.76 -5.07
CA PHE A 351 -3.26 -0.45 -4.25
C PHE A 351 -4.53 -0.51 -3.43
N ARG A 352 -5.42 -1.45 -3.75
CA ARG A 352 -6.66 -1.59 -2.99
C ARG A 352 -7.20 -2.99 -2.89
N GLU A 353 -7.96 -3.23 -1.82
CA GLU A 353 -8.57 -4.53 -1.58
C GLU A 353 -7.50 -5.63 -1.49
N LEU A 354 -6.50 -5.42 -0.62
CA LEU A 354 -5.35 -6.32 -0.45
C LEU A 354 -5.35 -6.95 0.95
N GLY A 355 -5.20 -8.28 1.04
CA GLY A 355 -5.43 -9.05 2.27
C GLY A 355 -4.32 -8.98 3.33
N ALA A 356 -3.13 -8.54 2.92
CA ALA A 356 -2.00 -8.22 3.79
C ALA A 356 -1.38 -6.88 3.34
N GLY A 357 -0.04 -6.79 3.25
CA GLY A 357 0.63 -5.55 2.90
C GLY A 357 0.46 -5.13 1.44
N GLY A 358 0.69 -3.85 1.15
CA GLY A 358 0.65 -3.29 -0.20
C GLY A 358 1.97 -3.54 -0.94
N ILE A 359 2.97 -2.71 -0.66
CA ILE A 359 4.33 -2.80 -1.22
C ILE A 359 5.32 -3.15 -0.10
N GLY A 360 6.18 -4.12 -0.35
CA GLY A 360 7.28 -4.53 0.53
C GLY A 360 8.61 -4.36 -0.18
N VAL A 361 9.51 -3.53 0.35
CA VAL A 361 10.84 -3.26 -0.23
C VAL A 361 11.93 -3.71 0.72
N GLY A 362 12.76 -4.65 0.28
CA GLY A 362 13.84 -5.20 1.08
C GLY A 362 13.33 -5.80 2.39
N ASN A 363 12.30 -6.64 2.33
CA ASN A 363 11.72 -7.32 3.50
C ASN A 363 12.48 -8.62 3.83
N ASP A 364 12.25 -9.19 5.01
CA ASP A 364 12.92 -10.44 5.42
C ASP A 364 12.58 -11.59 4.46
N LYS A 365 13.48 -12.58 4.40
CA LYS A 365 13.32 -13.78 3.57
C LYS A 365 11.95 -14.46 3.75
N ASN A 366 11.39 -14.43 4.97
CA ASN A 366 10.09 -15.07 5.24
C ASN A 366 8.89 -14.35 4.57
N ALA A 367 9.09 -13.09 4.16
CA ALA A 367 8.08 -12.19 3.60
C ALA A 367 8.32 -11.89 2.11
N HIS A 368 9.29 -12.56 1.48
CA HIS A 368 9.56 -12.46 0.05
C HIS A 368 9.51 -13.85 -0.61
N VAL A 369 8.68 -14.02 -1.65
CA VAL A 369 8.38 -15.33 -2.25
C VAL A 369 9.58 -15.99 -2.95
N THR A 370 10.56 -15.20 -3.41
CA THR A 370 11.81 -15.74 -3.98
C THR A 370 12.73 -16.34 -2.90
N GLY A 371 12.49 -16.04 -1.63
CA GLY A 371 13.38 -16.37 -0.52
C GLY A 371 14.68 -15.54 -0.48
N VAL A 372 14.87 -14.61 -1.41
CA VAL A 372 15.85 -13.54 -1.33
C VAL A 372 15.10 -12.32 -0.80
N GLY A 373 15.46 -11.86 0.39
CA GLY A 373 14.92 -10.64 1.00
C GLY A 373 15.94 -9.51 0.96
N LEU A 374 15.64 -8.37 1.59
CA LEU A 374 16.55 -7.23 1.75
C LEU A 374 17.25 -6.78 0.43
N GLY A 375 18.33 -6.00 0.53
CA GLY A 375 19.16 -5.62 -0.62
C GLY A 375 18.43 -4.73 -1.64
N ALA A 376 18.00 -3.54 -1.24
CA ALA A 376 17.26 -2.64 -2.11
C ALA A 376 17.86 -1.23 -2.08
N ASN A 377 18.02 -0.61 -3.24
CA ASN A 377 18.60 0.73 -3.35
C ASN A 377 17.92 1.64 -4.38
N ASN A 378 17.74 2.93 -4.08
CA ASN A 378 17.15 3.91 -5.02
C ASN A 378 15.79 3.43 -5.55
N ILE A 379 14.85 3.23 -4.62
CA ILE A 379 13.49 2.77 -4.92
C ILE A 379 12.52 3.92 -4.65
N HIS A 380 11.73 4.27 -5.64
CA HIS A 380 10.76 5.36 -5.60
C HIS A 380 9.34 4.81 -5.59
N ILE A 381 8.56 5.21 -4.60
CA ILE A 381 7.15 4.84 -4.42
C ILE A 381 6.38 6.14 -4.37
N ASP A 382 5.96 6.62 -5.54
CA ASP A 382 5.52 8.00 -5.71
C ASP A 382 4.09 8.13 -6.25
N ASP A 383 3.37 9.14 -5.78
CA ASP A 383 2.06 9.53 -6.32
C ASP A 383 1.01 8.38 -6.35
N ASN A 384 1.14 7.40 -5.45
CA ASN A 384 0.25 6.25 -5.41
C ASN A 384 -0.94 6.44 -4.46
N TYR A 385 -2.02 5.67 -4.71
CA TYR A 385 -3.20 5.63 -3.86
C TYR A 385 -3.37 4.26 -3.17
N PHE A 386 -3.49 4.28 -1.84
CA PHE A 386 -3.68 3.09 -1.00
C PHE A 386 -5.00 3.17 -0.24
N THR A 387 -5.89 2.21 -0.48
CA THR A 387 -7.12 2.07 0.31
C THR A 387 -7.54 0.63 0.48
N GLN A 388 -8.07 0.24 1.64
CA GLN A 388 -8.43 -1.16 1.89
C GLN A 388 -7.25 -2.13 1.70
N VAL A 389 -6.05 -1.68 2.06
CA VAL A 389 -4.89 -2.56 2.28
C VAL A 389 -4.94 -2.99 3.74
N MET A 390 -5.12 -4.29 3.98
CA MET A 390 -5.40 -4.79 5.34
C MET A 390 -4.17 -4.81 6.23
N GLY A 391 -2.97 -4.95 5.67
CA GLY A 391 -1.70 -4.90 6.40
C GLY A 391 -1.01 -3.54 6.25
N ASN A 392 0.31 -3.52 6.41
CA ASN A 392 1.08 -2.31 6.16
C ASN A 392 1.01 -1.91 4.68
N SER A 393 0.69 -0.65 4.37
CA SER A 393 0.54 -0.25 2.95
C SER A 393 1.90 -0.18 2.24
N ILE A 394 2.91 0.37 2.90
CA ILE A 394 4.33 0.33 2.50
C ILE A 394 5.15 -0.22 3.67
N THR A 395 5.96 -1.24 3.41
CA THR A 395 6.94 -1.78 4.36
C THR A 395 8.33 -1.77 3.76
N VAL A 396 9.24 -1.00 4.34
CA VAL A 396 10.65 -0.93 3.92
C VAL A 396 11.56 -1.53 4.98
N GLY A 397 12.46 -2.41 4.57
CA GLY A 397 13.38 -3.13 5.46
C GLY A 397 12.75 -4.39 6.07
N GLY A 398 13.60 -5.19 6.74
CA GLY A 398 13.20 -6.36 7.52
C GLY A 398 13.20 -6.09 9.03
N ILE A 399 12.85 -7.10 9.81
CA ILE A 399 12.79 -7.06 11.28
C ILE A 399 13.69 -8.09 11.96
N GLN A 400 14.31 -9.00 11.20
CA GLN A 400 15.23 -10.01 11.72
C GLN A 400 16.67 -9.49 11.87
N ALA A 401 17.52 -10.29 12.51
CA ALA A 401 18.91 -9.94 12.80
C ALA A 401 19.69 -9.45 11.58
N ASN A 402 19.51 -10.08 10.42
CA ASN A 402 20.17 -9.70 9.17
C ASN A 402 19.67 -8.37 8.58
N ALA A 403 18.46 -7.93 8.91
CA ALA A 403 17.98 -6.61 8.55
C ALA A 403 18.61 -5.53 9.43
N HIS A 404 18.82 -5.82 10.72
CA HIS A 404 19.50 -4.92 11.64
C HIS A 404 21.02 -4.85 11.39
N HIS A 405 21.65 -6.01 11.18
CA HIS A 405 23.09 -6.16 10.94
C HIS A 405 23.29 -7.12 9.74
N PRO A 406 23.27 -6.58 8.51
CA PRO A 406 23.53 -7.34 7.31
C PRO A 406 24.81 -8.19 7.42
N SER A 407 24.69 -9.52 7.25
CA SER A 407 25.86 -10.41 7.21
C SER A 407 26.75 -10.19 5.99
N GLN A 408 26.24 -9.49 4.98
CA GLN A 408 26.98 -9.07 3.79
C GLN A 408 26.45 -7.71 3.29
N PRO A 409 27.29 -6.87 2.65
CA PRO A 409 26.91 -5.52 2.25
C PRO A 409 25.72 -5.46 1.27
N GLN A 410 25.55 -6.46 0.41
CA GLN A 410 24.48 -6.51 -0.60
C GLN A 410 23.07 -6.62 -0.01
N MET A 411 22.97 -6.93 1.28
CA MET A 411 21.68 -6.99 1.99
C MET A 411 21.24 -5.62 2.51
N LEU A 412 22.06 -4.57 2.37
CA LEU A 412 21.70 -3.23 2.80
C LEU A 412 20.45 -2.72 2.07
N VAL A 413 19.57 -2.06 2.81
CA VAL A 413 18.40 -1.35 2.26
C VAL A 413 18.64 0.15 2.44
N SER A 414 18.72 0.90 1.35
CA SER A 414 19.07 2.33 1.40
C SER A 414 18.44 3.15 0.28
N ASP A 415 18.28 4.46 0.47
CA ASP A 415 17.79 5.37 -0.57
C ASP A 415 16.39 4.96 -1.08
N ILE A 416 15.47 4.75 -0.14
CA ILE A 416 14.09 4.39 -0.42
C ILE A 416 13.22 5.62 -0.18
N HIS A 417 12.42 5.99 -1.17
CA HIS A 417 11.63 7.21 -1.17
C HIS A 417 10.16 6.86 -1.28
N ALA A 418 9.37 7.29 -0.30
CA ALA A 418 7.91 7.26 -0.37
C ALA A 418 7.41 8.70 -0.43
N SER A 419 6.96 9.16 -1.60
CA SER A 419 6.51 10.53 -1.76
C SER A 419 5.15 10.72 -2.43
N ASN A 420 4.44 11.79 -2.04
CA ASN A 420 3.13 12.18 -2.63
C ASN A 420 2.04 11.09 -2.60
N ASN A 421 2.16 10.08 -1.73
CA ASN A 421 1.18 8.99 -1.67
C ASN A 421 -0.01 9.35 -0.78
N ILE A 422 -1.16 8.75 -1.08
CA ILE A 422 -2.41 8.95 -0.33
C ILE A 422 -2.86 7.63 0.28
N PHE A 423 -3.15 7.64 1.59
CA PHE A 423 -3.59 6.47 2.35
C PHE A 423 -4.92 6.74 3.05
N ASN A 424 -5.94 5.93 2.72
CA ASN A 424 -7.27 6.04 3.31
C ASN A 424 -7.84 4.69 3.69
N ASN A 425 -8.32 4.54 4.93
CA ASN A 425 -9.10 3.37 5.34
C ASN A 425 -8.33 2.05 5.12
N ASN A 426 -7.10 2.00 5.64
CA ASN A 426 -6.23 0.82 5.61
C ASN A 426 -6.23 0.14 6.98
N SER A 427 -5.60 -1.03 7.09
CA SER A 427 -5.44 -1.80 8.33
C SER A 427 -6.73 -2.29 8.99
N VAL A 428 -7.87 -2.28 8.29
CA VAL A 428 -9.21 -2.53 8.91
C VAL A 428 -9.37 -3.95 9.46
N LEU A 429 -8.68 -4.95 8.86
CA LEU A 429 -8.69 -6.33 9.33
C LEU A 429 -7.43 -6.74 10.12
N TRP A 430 -6.34 -5.97 10.06
CA TRP A 430 -5.15 -6.14 10.92
C TRP A 430 -4.87 -4.81 11.61
N SER A 431 -5.56 -4.53 12.71
CA SER A 431 -5.67 -3.16 13.23
C SER A 431 -4.37 -2.59 13.82
N SER A 432 -3.36 -3.43 14.05
CA SER A 432 -2.02 -3.04 14.52
C SER A 432 -1.05 -2.63 13.42
N THR A 433 -1.41 -2.77 12.14
CA THR A 433 -0.57 -2.37 11.01
C THR A 433 -0.74 -0.90 10.67
N VAL A 434 0.21 -0.34 9.92
CA VAL A 434 0.29 1.10 9.63
C VAL A 434 0.45 1.35 8.14
N PRO A 435 -0.01 2.50 7.62
CA PRO A 435 0.21 2.87 6.23
C PRO A 435 1.67 2.82 5.79
N ILE A 436 2.59 3.42 6.55
CA ILE A 436 4.02 3.43 6.19
C ILE A 436 4.86 2.91 7.35
N LEU A 437 5.57 1.79 7.15
CA LEU A 437 6.56 1.24 8.07
C LEU A 437 7.93 1.21 7.40
N PHE A 438 8.89 1.98 7.93
CA PHE A 438 10.31 1.87 7.54
C PHE A 438 11.08 1.30 8.74
N THR A 439 11.66 0.11 8.64
CA THR A 439 12.40 -0.53 9.74
C THR A 439 13.87 -0.13 9.69
N TYR A 440 14.74 -1.04 9.28
CA TYR A 440 16.19 -0.84 9.16
C TYR A 440 16.53 -0.42 7.73
N THR A 441 16.83 0.86 7.56
CA THR A 441 17.22 1.44 6.28
C THR A 441 18.05 2.71 6.47
N GLN A 442 18.79 3.12 5.44
CA GLN A 442 19.66 4.30 5.45
C GLN A 442 19.34 5.26 4.30
N PHE A 443 19.58 6.55 4.49
CA PHE A 443 19.43 7.59 3.44
C PHE A 443 18.06 7.66 2.78
N SER A 444 17.02 7.19 3.47
CA SER A 444 15.67 7.06 2.92
C SER A 444 14.80 8.27 3.30
N SER A 445 13.72 8.50 2.56
CA SER A 445 12.82 9.62 2.84
C SER A 445 11.34 9.24 2.76
N ILE A 446 10.54 9.91 3.60
CA ILE A 446 9.08 9.83 3.59
C ILE A 446 8.59 11.26 3.51
N THR A 447 8.11 11.70 2.34
CA THR A 447 7.80 13.12 2.11
C THR A 447 6.46 13.35 1.43
N HIS A 448 5.75 14.41 1.78
CA HIS A 448 4.52 14.81 1.08
C HIS A 448 3.39 13.77 1.05
N ASN A 449 3.34 12.83 2.00
CA ASN A 449 2.29 11.81 2.02
C ASN A 449 1.06 12.26 2.83
N ASP A 450 -0.13 11.86 2.39
CA ASP A 450 -1.41 12.11 3.04
C ASP A 450 -1.95 10.84 3.69
N VAL A 451 -2.09 10.82 5.02
CA VAL A 451 -2.53 9.64 5.77
C VAL A 451 -3.78 9.93 6.60
N TYR A 452 -4.88 9.21 6.34
CA TYR A 452 -6.14 9.38 7.07
C TYR A 452 -6.96 8.10 7.23
N ASN A 453 -7.90 8.12 8.19
CA ASN A 453 -8.80 7.01 8.53
C ASN A 453 -8.04 5.71 8.80
N GLN A 454 -7.23 5.68 9.86
CA GLN A 454 -6.38 4.55 10.21
C GLN A 454 -6.70 4.08 11.64
N PRO A 455 -6.72 2.77 11.90
CA PRO A 455 -7.07 2.23 13.22
C PRO A 455 -5.95 2.38 14.26
N TYR A 456 -4.70 2.53 13.80
CA TYR A 456 -3.52 2.66 14.67
C TYR A 456 -2.65 3.85 14.25
N SER A 457 -1.36 3.62 13.96
CA SER A 457 -0.42 4.68 13.59
C SER A 457 -0.42 4.97 12.10
N GLY A 458 -0.07 6.20 11.73
CA GLY A 458 0.05 6.61 10.33
C GLY A 458 1.40 6.21 9.72
N ILE A 459 2.49 6.59 10.39
CA ILE A 459 3.86 6.32 9.95
C ILE A 459 4.66 5.80 11.15
N CYS A 460 5.33 4.66 10.97
CA CYS A 460 6.29 4.11 11.93
C CYS A 460 7.67 4.04 11.28
N HIS A 461 8.70 4.42 12.04
CA HIS A 461 10.09 4.31 11.62
C HIS A 461 10.99 3.74 12.73
N GLY A 462 11.93 2.89 12.31
CA GLY A 462 12.86 2.18 13.17
C GLY A 462 12.26 0.88 13.70
N TYR A 463 13.13 -0.02 14.18
CA TYR A 463 12.73 -1.28 14.78
C TYR A 463 13.73 -1.75 15.84
N GLY A 464 13.35 -2.72 16.68
CA GLY A 464 14.27 -3.47 17.55
C GLY A 464 14.26 -3.14 19.04
N MET A 465 13.72 -1.98 19.47
CA MET A 465 13.58 -1.59 20.88
C MET A 465 14.83 -1.88 21.73
N ALA A 466 16.02 -1.55 21.22
CA ALA A 466 17.27 -1.80 21.93
C ALA A 466 17.33 -0.94 23.20
N GLY A 467 16.91 -1.50 24.33
CA GLY A 467 17.18 -0.98 25.67
C GLY A 467 18.67 -1.08 26.00
N GLU A 468 19.07 -0.43 27.10
CA GLU A 468 20.44 -0.29 27.62
C GLU A 468 21.30 -1.57 27.66
N ALA A 469 20.70 -2.76 27.54
CA ALA A 469 21.41 -4.04 27.53
C ALA A 469 22.33 -4.23 26.30
N MET A 470 21.98 -3.70 25.12
CA MET A 470 22.81 -3.81 23.91
C MET A 470 23.93 -2.74 23.85
N MET A 471 23.89 -1.75 24.75
CA MET A 471 24.86 -0.65 24.82
C MET A 471 26.14 -1.03 25.59
N LYS A 472 26.18 -2.21 26.24
CA LYS A 472 27.34 -2.65 27.04
C LYS A 472 28.49 -3.25 26.21
N GLU A 473 28.28 -3.57 24.93
CA GLU A 473 29.30 -4.18 24.07
C GLU A 473 29.88 -3.24 23.00
N GLY A 474 29.65 -1.93 23.09
CA GLY A 474 30.28 -0.97 22.16
C GLY A 474 29.85 -1.10 20.70
N ALA A 475 28.80 -1.88 20.40
CA ALA A 475 28.17 -1.90 19.09
C ALA A 475 27.45 -0.58 18.84
N GLN A 476 27.91 0.20 17.85
CA GLN A 476 27.15 1.35 17.40
C GLN A 476 25.80 0.88 16.85
N ASN A 477 24.73 1.55 17.26
CA ASN A 477 23.37 1.31 16.79
C ASN A 477 23.25 1.83 15.34
N GLU A 478 23.62 1.01 14.35
CA GLU A 478 23.79 1.42 12.95
C GLU A 478 22.53 1.25 12.08
N ALA A 479 21.43 0.76 12.65
CA ALA A 479 20.39 0.11 11.84
C ALA A 479 19.35 1.06 11.20
N SER A 480 19.23 2.31 11.66
CA SER A 480 18.49 3.36 10.94
C SER A 480 19.24 4.68 11.07
N ARG A 481 19.75 5.22 9.96
CA ARG A 481 20.55 6.45 9.93
C ARG A 481 20.10 7.35 8.78
N ASN A 482 19.99 8.65 9.06
CA ASN A 482 19.71 9.70 8.09
C ASN A 482 18.36 9.56 7.35
N ILE A 483 17.27 9.31 8.08
CA ILE A 483 15.93 9.36 7.48
C ILE A 483 15.40 10.80 7.51
N THR A 484 14.88 11.26 6.37
CA THR A 484 14.22 12.56 6.27
C THR A 484 12.70 12.42 6.19
N TRP A 485 12.00 13.05 7.13
CA TRP A 485 10.55 13.23 7.10
C TRP A 485 10.25 14.69 6.81
N PHE A 486 9.68 14.95 5.64
CA PHE A 486 9.43 16.31 5.19
C PHE A 486 8.01 16.47 4.65
N ASN A 487 7.25 17.42 5.20
CA ASN A 487 5.97 17.86 4.65
C ASN A 487 4.86 16.79 4.55
N ASN A 488 4.84 15.80 5.47
CA ASN A 488 3.75 14.81 5.53
C ASN A 488 2.53 15.36 6.27
N LEU A 489 1.35 14.87 5.91
CA LEU A 489 0.07 15.29 6.49
C LEU A 489 -0.71 14.10 7.06
N GLY A 490 -1.11 14.19 8.32
CA GLY A 490 -1.95 13.21 8.99
C GLY A 490 -3.30 13.78 9.43
N PHE A 491 -4.38 13.02 9.22
CA PHE A 491 -5.71 13.34 9.75
C PHE A 491 -6.05 12.45 10.95
N THR A 492 -6.53 13.07 12.02
CA THR A 492 -6.84 12.37 13.26
C THR A 492 -8.09 11.49 13.13
N SER A 493 -7.84 10.21 12.85
CA SER A 493 -8.21 9.13 13.78
C SER A 493 -7.02 8.24 14.21
N GLY A 494 -5.83 8.42 13.62
CA GLY A 494 -4.63 7.61 13.90
C GLY A 494 -3.60 8.31 14.80
N LYS A 495 -2.99 7.55 15.72
CA LYS A 495 -1.98 7.99 16.70
C LYS A 495 -0.58 7.80 16.12
N TYR A 496 0.29 8.80 15.95
CA TYR A 496 1.68 8.52 15.51
C TYR A 496 2.48 7.78 16.59
N TYR A 497 3.25 6.75 16.22
CA TYR A 497 4.15 5.99 17.11
C TYR A 497 5.53 5.79 16.49
N ALA A 498 6.58 6.25 17.18
CA ALA A 498 7.98 6.03 16.82
C ALA A 498 8.61 5.04 17.82
N PRO A 499 8.71 3.74 17.48
CA PRO A 499 9.05 2.68 18.45
C PRO A 499 10.48 2.74 19.02
N ASN A 500 11.40 3.50 18.42
CA ASN A 500 12.83 3.39 18.74
C ASN A 500 13.41 4.54 19.58
N ASP A 501 12.60 5.49 20.05
CA ASP A 501 13.07 6.68 20.76
C ASP A 501 12.68 6.79 22.25
N TRP A 502 12.01 5.78 22.83
CA TRP A 502 11.63 5.77 24.26
C TRP A 502 11.11 7.15 24.73
N ILE A 503 10.18 7.72 23.97
CA ILE A 503 9.43 8.87 24.45
C ILE A 503 8.48 8.32 25.52
N PRO A 504 8.63 8.70 26.80
CA PRO A 504 7.79 8.18 27.86
C PRO A 504 6.31 8.43 27.57
N GLU A 505 5.46 7.57 28.10
CA GLU A 505 4.00 7.42 27.91
C GLU A 505 3.12 8.65 28.23
N GLN A 506 3.59 9.88 28.05
CA GLN A 506 2.82 11.11 28.26
C GLN A 506 2.53 11.93 27.00
N LEU A 507 2.80 11.41 25.80
CA LEU A 507 2.54 12.13 24.55
C LEU A 507 1.64 11.32 23.60
N THR A 508 0.44 10.98 24.06
CA THR A 508 -0.69 10.71 23.16
C THR A 508 -1.28 12.05 22.69
N GLY A 509 -0.55 12.71 21.79
CA GLY A 509 -0.92 14.00 21.24
C GLY A 509 0.25 14.64 20.51
N LEU A 510 -0.02 15.11 19.29
CA LEU A 510 0.79 16.05 18.51
C LEU A 510 2.31 15.81 18.43
N ILE A 511 2.79 15.39 17.25
CA ILE A 511 4.06 15.94 16.75
C ILE A 511 3.68 17.01 15.73
N ASP A 512 3.49 18.20 16.28
CA ASP A 512 3.43 19.44 15.55
C ASP A 512 4.86 20.00 15.52
N ASN A 513 5.47 20.11 14.35
CA ASN A 513 6.73 20.85 14.27
C ASN A 513 6.52 22.36 14.10
N TRP A 514 5.31 22.89 14.30
CA TRP A 514 5.01 24.30 14.57
C TRP A 514 3.74 24.47 15.46
N GLY A 515 3.82 24.16 16.78
CA GLY A 515 2.92 24.76 17.78
C GLY A 515 1.93 23.93 18.64
N LYS A 516 2.45 23.02 19.47
CA LYS A 516 1.98 22.58 20.83
C LYS A 516 0.60 21.91 21.05
N LEU A 517 0.62 20.93 21.97
CA LEU A 517 -0.09 21.02 23.27
C LEU A 517 0.66 20.22 24.35
N GLY A 518 1.17 20.87 25.42
CA GLY A 518 1.61 20.14 26.62
C GLY A 518 2.79 20.67 27.48
N VAL A 519 3.55 21.70 27.08
CA VAL A 519 4.75 22.12 27.86
C VAL A 519 4.58 23.53 28.44
N LYS A 520 4.67 23.65 29.78
CA LYS A 520 4.81 24.93 30.50
C LYS A 520 6.13 25.59 30.10
N ASP A 521 6.11 26.91 29.95
CA ASP A 521 7.30 27.76 29.87
C ASP A 521 8.24 27.57 28.65
N ASN A 522 7.69 27.72 27.44
CA ASN A 522 8.42 28.17 26.23
C ASN A 522 9.78 27.53 25.87
N GLU A 523 10.10 26.32 26.34
CA GLU A 523 11.23 25.57 25.77
C GLU A 523 10.86 25.04 24.37
N VAL A 524 11.59 25.55 23.38
CA VAL A 524 11.56 25.09 22.00
C VAL A 524 12.30 23.75 21.94
N LEU A 525 11.76 22.73 21.25
CA LEU A 525 12.56 21.58 20.80
C LEU A 525 13.45 21.96 19.59
N ASP A 526 14.07 23.14 19.63
CA ASP A 526 15.18 23.56 18.74
C ASP A 526 16.52 23.06 19.28
N GLY A 527 16.49 22.03 20.11
CA GLY A 527 17.54 21.70 21.08
C GLY A 527 18.52 20.62 20.66
N PHE A 528 18.53 20.18 19.39
CA PHE A 528 19.66 19.41 18.89
C PHE A 528 20.46 20.28 17.94
N PRO A 529 21.77 20.46 18.18
CA PRO A 529 22.59 21.29 17.30
C PRO A 529 22.52 20.65 15.90
N ASN A 530 21.92 21.37 14.93
CA ASN A 530 21.77 21.04 13.50
C ASN A 530 20.40 20.54 12.99
N HIS A 531 19.27 20.79 13.67
CA HIS A 531 17.93 20.39 13.18
C HIS A 531 17.77 18.86 12.93
N SER A 532 18.59 18.05 13.58
CA SER A 532 18.56 16.59 13.54
C SER A 532 17.98 16.03 14.85
N GLY A 533 16.99 15.15 14.76
CA GLY A 533 16.59 14.28 15.87
C GLY A 533 17.69 13.27 16.22
N ARG A 534 17.47 12.46 17.26
CA ARG A 534 18.39 11.37 17.64
C ARG A 534 18.73 10.50 16.42
N ARG A 535 19.99 10.07 16.31
CA ARG A 535 20.54 9.25 15.20
C ARG A 535 20.55 9.94 13.82
N ASN A 536 20.70 11.27 13.76
CA ASN A 536 20.77 12.07 12.53
C ASN A 536 19.51 12.05 11.65
N ASN A 537 18.34 11.77 12.21
CA ASN A 537 17.08 11.88 11.46
C ASN A 537 16.65 13.34 11.33
N THR A 538 16.00 13.73 10.23
CA THR A 538 15.51 15.10 10.02
C THR A 538 13.99 15.09 9.94
N PHE A 539 13.31 15.81 10.85
CA PHE A 539 11.85 15.92 10.87
C PHE A 539 11.45 17.38 10.65
N LEU A 540 10.82 17.71 9.52
CA LEU A 540 10.53 19.08 9.14
C LEU A 540 9.12 19.20 8.54
N ARG A 541 8.33 20.17 9.01
CA ARG A 541 7.02 20.56 8.44
C ARG A 541 5.99 19.41 8.34
N ASN A 542 5.96 18.47 9.27
CA ASN A 542 4.89 17.46 9.31
C ASN A 542 3.65 18.07 9.99
N TYR A 543 2.48 17.95 9.36
CA TYR A 543 1.24 18.61 9.77
C TYR A 543 0.22 17.57 10.28
N LEU A 544 -0.38 17.86 11.43
CA LEU A 544 -1.57 17.17 11.92
C LEU A 544 -2.77 18.07 11.73
N ALA A 545 -3.59 17.77 10.73
CA ALA A 545 -4.79 18.56 10.49
C ALA A 545 -6.02 17.86 11.09
N PRO A 546 -6.80 18.54 11.94
CA PRO A 546 -8.01 17.96 12.50
C PRO A 546 -9.12 17.77 11.45
N TYR A 547 -9.04 18.49 10.32
CA TYR A 547 -10.00 18.46 9.22
C TYR A 547 -9.30 18.71 7.88
N ILE A 548 -9.88 18.19 6.78
CA ILE A 548 -9.42 18.40 5.38
C ILE A 548 -9.18 19.87 5.02
N ASN A 549 -9.96 20.80 5.55
CA ASN A 549 -9.80 22.22 5.23
C ASN A 549 -8.53 22.87 5.84
N GLY A 550 -7.86 22.19 6.78
CA GLY A 550 -6.62 22.67 7.39
C GLY A 550 -5.35 22.24 6.66
N THR A 551 -5.45 21.67 5.46
CA THR A 551 -4.34 20.93 4.82
C THR A 551 -3.78 21.61 3.59
N SER A 552 -2.67 21.08 3.05
CA SER A 552 -2.12 21.53 1.78
C SER A 552 -3.19 21.47 0.67
N LEU A 553 -3.10 22.35 -0.32
CA LEU A 553 -4.03 22.38 -1.44
C LEU A 553 -4.05 21.05 -2.21
N ILE A 554 -2.90 20.37 -2.29
CA ILE A 554 -2.77 19.05 -2.90
C ILE A 554 -3.57 18.00 -2.10
N ALA A 555 -3.49 18.02 -0.77
CA ALA A 555 -4.23 17.09 0.08
C ALA A 555 -5.75 17.30 0.06
N GLN A 556 -6.19 18.56 -0.05
CA GLN A 556 -7.60 18.87 -0.26
C GLN A 556 -8.10 18.31 -1.61
N ARG A 557 -7.28 18.42 -2.66
CA ARG A 557 -7.57 17.88 -4.00
C ARG A 557 -7.60 16.36 -4.02
N ALA A 558 -6.65 15.71 -3.35
CA ALA A 558 -6.54 14.26 -3.21
C ALA A 558 -7.76 13.65 -2.52
N ALA A 559 -8.13 14.18 -1.36
CA ALA A 559 -9.26 13.66 -0.60
C ALA A 559 -10.63 14.00 -1.23
N TYR A 560 -10.73 15.08 -2.02
CA TYR A 560 -11.91 15.34 -2.86
C TYR A 560 -12.06 14.32 -4.00
N ARG A 561 -10.96 13.97 -4.71
CA ARG A 561 -10.94 12.89 -5.73
C ARG A 561 -11.31 11.52 -5.15
N ALA A 562 -11.04 11.30 -3.86
CA ALA A 562 -11.41 10.10 -3.12
C ALA A 562 -12.83 10.13 -2.50
N GLY A 563 -13.64 11.15 -2.80
CA GLY A 563 -15.04 11.26 -2.34
C GLY A 563 -15.21 11.71 -0.89
N VAL A 564 -14.19 12.26 -0.24
CA VAL A 564 -14.26 12.74 1.16
C VAL A 564 -14.74 14.20 1.20
N THR A 565 -15.98 14.43 1.64
CA THR A 565 -16.57 15.78 1.73
C THR A 565 -16.18 16.53 3.02
N PRO A 566 -15.86 17.84 2.96
CA PRO A 566 -15.63 18.67 4.14
C PRO A 566 -16.82 18.69 5.12
N SER A 567 -16.54 18.83 6.42
CA SER A 567 -17.54 18.80 7.51
C SER A 567 -18.69 19.81 7.37
N LYS A 568 -18.47 20.93 6.68
CA LYS A 568 -19.52 21.94 6.38
C LYS A 568 -20.56 21.48 5.34
N ARG A 569 -20.38 20.32 4.69
CA ARG A 569 -21.24 19.82 3.58
C ARG A 569 -22.06 18.57 3.90
N LYS A 570 -22.05 18.07 5.14
CA LYS A 570 -22.85 16.89 5.53
C LYS A 570 -24.36 17.19 5.35
N GLY A 571 -25.01 16.52 4.40
CA GLY A 571 -26.47 16.56 4.20
C GLY A 571 -27.02 17.57 3.19
N ARG A 572 -26.21 18.13 2.27
CA ARG A 572 -26.71 19.02 1.19
C ARG A 572 -26.55 18.37 -0.19
N PRO A 573 -27.54 18.49 -1.11
CA PRO A 573 -27.39 18.10 -2.51
C PRO A 573 -26.27 18.91 -3.19
N ILE A 574 -25.56 18.29 -4.14
CA ILE A 574 -24.47 18.92 -4.89
C ILE A 574 -25.07 19.92 -5.89
N THR A 575 -25.02 21.20 -5.52
CA THR A 575 -25.11 22.35 -6.42
C THR A 575 -24.09 23.36 -5.93
N ASN A 576 -23.14 23.75 -6.79
CA ASN A 576 -21.98 24.55 -6.39
C ASN A 576 -22.37 25.86 -5.70
N ASP A 577 -21.60 26.19 -4.66
CA ASP A 577 -21.57 27.51 -4.05
C ASP A 577 -20.83 28.45 -5.01
N PRO A 578 -21.39 29.61 -5.40
CA PRO A 578 -20.79 30.52 -6.38
C PRO A 578 -19.44 31.14 -5.95
N ASN A 579 -18.96 30.84 -4.74
CA ASN A 579 -17.68 31.33 -4.22
C ASN A 579 -16.55 30.31 -4.27
N ILE A 580 -16.76 29.11 -4.80
CA ILE A 580 -15.70 28.11 -5.03
C ILE A 580 -15.41 28.08 -6.52
N ALA A 581 -14.12 28.18 -6.88
CA ALA A 581 -13.71 28.17 -8.27
C ALA A 581 -13.82 26.75 -8.86
N ASP A 582 -14.63 26.60 -9.90
CA ASP A 582 -14.90 25.32 -10.59
C ASP A 582 -13.83 24.96 -11.65
N ALA A 583 -12.91 25.88 -11.91
CA ALA A 583 -11.75 25.68 -12.78
C ALA A 583 -10.57 26.52 -12.28
N TYR A 584 -9.36 26.11 -12.62
CA TYR A 584 -8.13 26.89 -12.41
C TYR A 584 -7.57 27.33 -13.74
N LEU A 585 -7.20 28.61 -13.81
CA LEU A 585 -6.56 29.24 -14.94
C LEU A 585 -5.22 29.80 -14.47
N ASP A 586 -4.13 29.27 -15.04
CA ASP A 586 -2.78 29.81 -14.86
C ASP A 586 -2.34 30.47 -16.16
N VAL A 587 -1.90 31.72 -16.08
CA VAL A 587 -1.35 32.45 -17.23
C VAL A 587 0.05 32.89 -16.86
N LYS A 588 1.04 32.40 -17.59
CA LYS A 588 2.44 32.73 -17.37
C LYS A 588 3.05 33.30 -18.64
N VAL A 589 4.00 34.20 -18.45
CA VAL A 589 4.84 34.73 -19.51
C VAL A 589 6.29 34.38 -19.18
N SER A 590 6.92 33.56 -20.01
CA SER A 590 8.34 33.19 -19.90
C SER A 590 8.96 33.15 -21.29
N ASP A 591 10.17 33.69 -21.43
CA ASP A 591 10.99 33.61 -22.66
C ASP A 591 10.26 34.07 -23.94
N GLY A 592 9.34 35.01 -23.76
CA GLY A 592 8.54 35.56 -24.82
C GLY A 592 7.31 34.75 -25.24
N HIS A 593 7.01 33.66 -24.52
CA HIS A 593 5.82 32.84 -24.72
C HIS A 593 4.74 33.18 -23.68
N VAL A 594 3.47 33.12 -24.10
CA VAL A 594 2.32 33.09 -23.19
C VAL A 594 1.88 31.64 -23.05
N VAL A 595 1.88 31.12 -21.83
CA VAL A 595 1.38 29.78 -21.51
C VAL A 595 0.10 29.94 -20.74
N VAL A 596 -0.95 29.23 -21.17
CA VAL A 596 -2.26 29.21 -20.53
C VAL A 596 -2.60 27.78 -20.15
N ASN A 597 -2.66 27.50 -18.85
CA ASN A 597 -3.11 26.19 -18.35
C ASN A 597 -4.53 26.32 -17.81
N VAL A 598 -5.41 25.40 -18.23
CA VAL A 598 -6.78 25.32 -17.70
C VAL A 598 -7.03 23.94 -17.14
N THR A 599 -7.44 23.89 -15.88
CA THR A 599 -7.78 22.66 -15.16
C THR A 599 -9.26 22.67 -14.80
N ASN A 600 -9.98 21.61 -15.17
CA ASN A 600 -11.38 21.42 -14.78
C ASN A 600 -11.47 20.70 -13.44
N PHE A 601 -12.35 21.16 -12.55
CA PHE A 601 -12.56 20.53 -11.24
C PHE A 601 -13.96 19.93 -11.07
N ASP A 602 -14.76 19.92 -12.14
CA ASP A 602 -16.08 19.31 -12.18
C ASP A 602 -16.05 17.86 -12.69
N ASP A 603 -17.13 17.12 -12.46
CA ASP A 603 -17.36 15.76 -12.96
C ASP A 603 -17.73 15.74 -14.47
N TRP A 604 -17.75 16.91 -15.13
CA TRP A 604 -18.17 17.10 -16.52
C TRP A 604 -17.04 17.66 -17.39
N ASP A 605 -16.83 17.10 -18.57
CA ASP A 605 -15.77 17.55 -19.52
C ASP A 605 -15.93 19.01 -19.96
N PHE A 606 -14.81 19.69 -20.21
CA PHE A 606 -14.83 20.97 -20.93
C PHE A 606 -15.37 20.79 -22.35
N ARG A 607 -16.33 21.63 -22.75
CA ARG A 607 -16.83 21.71 -24.14
C ARG A 607 -16.71 23.16 -24.63
N ASP A 608 -16.37 23.34 -25.90
CA ASP A 608 -16.37 24.63 -26.60
C ASP A 608 -15.47 25.73 -25.98
N VAL A 609 -14.32 25.36 -25.39
CA VAL A 609 -13.38 26.32 -24.79
C VAL A 609 -12.60 27.08 -25.86
N VAL A 610 -12.69 28.41 -25.85
CA VAL A 610 -11.99 29.31 -26.80
C VAL A 610 -11.08 30.28 -26.06
N PHE A 611 -9.80 30.29 -26.40
CA PHE A 611 -8.83 31.29 -25.92
C PHE A 611 -8.69 32.44 -26.93
N ARG A 612 -8.77 33.69 -26.46
CA ARG A 612 -8.49 34.89 -27.27
C ARG A 612 -7.41 35.72 -26.59
N ILE A 613 -6.38 36.07 -27.34
CA ILE A 613 -5.27 36.93 -26.89
C ILE A 613 -5.29 38.20 -27.75
N SER A 614 -5.23 39.38 -27.12
CA SER A 614 -5.17 40.68 -27.80
C SER A 614 -4.26 41.67 -27.05
N GLY A 615 -3.50 42.50 -27.77
CA GLY A 615 -2.65 43.53 -27.19
C GLY A 615 -2.45 44.72 -28.12
N ARG A 616 -2.42 45.95 -27.58
CA ARG A 616 -2.27 47.20 -28.37
C ARG A 616 -0.78 47.40 -28.71
N GLY A 617 -0.44 47.44 -29.99
CA GLY A 617 0.95 47.60 -30.46
C GLY A 617 1.76 46.30 -30.51
N ILE A 618 1.12 45.14 -30.34
CA ILE A 618 1.75 43.81 -30.39
C ILE A 618 1.30 43.10 -31.67
N THR A 619 2.25 42.59 -32.45
CA THR A 619 1.97 41.73 -33.62
C THR A 619 2.18 40.28 -33.21
N PHE A 620 1.15 39.45 -33.34
CA PHE A 620 1.23 38.02 -33.01
C PHE A 620 1.57 37.22 -34.28
N THR A 621 2.74 36.60 -34.33
CA THR A 621 3.17 35.71 -35.43
C THR A 621 2.87 34.26 -35.06
N ARG A 622 2.01 33.61 -35.83
CA ARG A 622 1.56 32.23 -35.60
C ARG A 622 2.67 31.23 -35.99
N ASN A 623 3.32 30.59 -35.01
CA ASN A 623 4.13 29.40 -35.25
C ASN A 623 3.34 28.16 -34.80
N GLU A 624 2.86 27.42 -35.81
CA GLU A 624 2.15 26.13 -35.77
C GLU A 624 0.81 26.07 -35.01
N ILE A 625 -0.11 25.30 -35.60
CA ILE A 625 -1.51 25.17 -35.22
C ILE A 625 -1.68 23.80 -34.59
N PHE A 626 -2.06 23.73 -33.32
CA PHE A 626 -2.84 22.59 -32.84
C PHE A 626 -4.32 22.98 -32.88
N SER A 627 -5.06 22.40 -33.82
CA SER A 627 -6.50 22.22 -33.67
C SER A 627 -6.71 20.97 -32.83
N LEU A 628 -7.06 21.14 -31.56
CA LEU A 628 -7.71 20.07 -30.82
C LEU A 628 -9.18 20.07 -31.25
N ASP A 629 -9.48 19.26 -32.27
CA ASP A 629 -10.85 18.81 -32.46
C ASP A 629 -11.21 17.89 -31.29
N CYS A 630 -12.33 18.22 -30.66
CA CYS A 630 -12.87 17.68 -29.42
C CYS A 630 -12.83 16.14 -29.33
N MET A 631 -12.30 15.60 -28.22
CA MET A 631 -12.96 14.57 -27.41
C MET A 631 -12.24 14.38 -26.06
N SER A 632 -12.95 14.75 -24.98
CA SER A 632 -12.71 14.50 -23.55
C SER A 632 -11.26 14.56 -23.03
N LEU A 633 -10.92 15.63 -22.31
CA LEU A 633 -9.70 15.71 -21.51
C LEU A 633 -10.03 16.31 -20.14
N LYS A 634 -9.55 15.67 -19.06
CA LYS A 634 -9.65 16.17 -17.67
C LYS A 634 -8.61 17.27 -17.36
N GLU A 635 -7.57 17.38 -18.18
CA GLU A 635 -6.59 18.47 -18.15
C GLU A 635 -6.29 18.95 -19.57
N LEU A 636 -6.25 20.26 -19.77
CA LEU A 636 -5.88 20.88 -21.04
C LEU A 636 -4.69 21.82 -20.80
N SER A 637 -3.51 21.38 -21.22
CA SER A 637 -2.30 22.21 -21.26
C SER A 637 -2.09 22.71 -22.68
N VAL A 638 -2.26 24.00 -22.93
CA VAL A 638 -2.00 24.62 -24.24
C VAL A 638 -0.71 25.43 -24.16
N VAL A 639 0.36 24.89 -24.74
CA VAL A 639 1.63 25.62 -24.90
C VAL A 639 1.60 26.36 -26.23
N THR A 640 1.35 27.68 -26.23
CA THR A 640 1.49 28.50 -27.43
C THR A 640 2.89 29.09 -27.55
N GLY A 641 3.68 28.60 -28.52
CA GLY A 641 4.97 29.15 -28.90
C GLY A 641 4.83 30.45 -29.70
N LEU A 642 4.57 31.59 -29.04
CA LEU A 642 4.60 32.92 -29.67
C LEU A 642 5.92 33.62 -29.34
N LEU A 643 6.57 34.29 -30.30
CA LEU A 643 7.79 35.09 -30.09
C LEU A 643 7.41 36.58 -30.11
N PHE A 644 7.86 37.37 -29.13
CA PHE A 644 7.68 38.82 -29.14
C PHE A 644 8.83 39.52 -29.87
N THR A 645 8.51 40.37 -30.85
CA THR A 645 9.40 41.44 -31.31
C THR A 645 8.74 42.78 -31.06
N ALA A 646 9.32 43.61 -30.20
CA ALA A 646 8.93 45.01 -30.07
C ALA A 646 9.49 45.81 -31.27
N PRO A 647 8.74 46.74 -31.89
CA PRO A 647 9.35 47.77 -32.73
C PRO A 647 10.16 48.71 -31.83
N THR A 648 11.36 49.08 -32.29
CA THR A 648 12.27 50.08 -31.68
C THR A 648 11.57 51.37 -31.27
#